data_AF-A0A9D7S1M3-F1
#
_entry.id   AF-A0A9D7S1M3-F1
#
_cell.length_a   1.000
_cell.length_b   1.000
_cell.length_c   1.000
_cell.angle_alpha   90.00
_cell.angle_beta   90.00
_cell.angle_gamma   90.00
#
_symmetry.space_group_name_H-M   'P 1'
#
loop_
_entity.id
_entity.type
_entity.pdbx_description
1 polymer ?
#
loop_
_entity_poly.entity_id
_entity_poly.type
_entity_poly.pdbx_seq_one_letter_code
_entity_poly.pdbx_strand_id
1 'polypeptide(L)'
;MLNFTVTRTGITASAVGFNFATADNTATAGSDYVVASGTGTIAAGGATGSTQVAVTINGEAVFENNETFFVNLSAPTNATIADAQGVGTITNDDTAPTLAINDVSIVEGNSGTSDLVFTVTRTGLTALPASFSAAAADGTATAPSDYLAALVGSTTIAAGGATGTTTLTATINGDAVVEANETFFVNLSAPGNATIADNQGTGTINNDDTAGIVLVQSGGSTDVTEGGVTDSYTLVLTSQPTGNVSVALNPGTQVTVASSPVVFTSANWATPQTVTVTAVDDAAIEGPHTGTITHTVTSADATYNNFPVANVVANITDNDLPTLAINDVSISEGNSSTQLLTFTVTRTGTTASAVGFSFATANDTATTADSDYVAASGSGTIPSGGASATTTIAVTITGDATFENTESFFVNLTAPTNATITDPQGVGTITNDDTAPTLTINDVSITEGNAGTQNLVFTVTRTGLTALPASFTAVTADGTASAPSDYLAALAGSASIAAGGATGTTTLTATINGDFIVEANETFVVNLSASSSATIADNQGTGTITNDDTAGITVVQSAGTTNVTEGGATDTYTLVLTSQPIGDVSVALNGGAQVTPSPTPLLFTSGNWNLPQTVTVTAVDDPVIEGNHSGSIASVVSSSDGNYNGLVVAPVSVAITDNDTPGVTLVESGGNTVVTEGGATDTYTMVLTSQPSANVTVTPNGGTQLTNPPAVVFTNANWNLPQTVTVTATDDNVVEGTHSGTMSHTVASADTNYAGLVIGQVSASITDNDSAVVAFNPISVSQTEASSPMAFTVTLSNPVASGVTLTLDSAPGSATAADFTPIVTGTVSFAANSTASQTVNVVISNDVLDENDETFTLALTGLTATGNVTLGTAIATGTIQDDDLPPVISITSPSQLEGNAGNTPMNFVVSLSAVSGRDVSFTRATADGSATLANNDYLQLLPAGATILAGQTSLPITVQIVGDSVFEGNENFRLDLSNIVNATIAVPPLIEGTPVVLTGTGTILDDDQQPTTTTITSDMPDATVVGQPYTVAVNVAAVTTSPLGTVTISDGSASCGPVTLTTAAAPNSTASCALTSTSAGAKTLTASYTPASTAFAASSGTTAHQVNAASTAISVVGPARSRINQPTSFTFALSVNAPGAGSPAGTVTLTSGTATCNVTGADGHAELRADLHDAGQSHGQRRLRAEQRQLPGLQFQWRRQRADPGVRAERHRGDQDRCGRYLPAG
;
A
#
# COMPACT_ATOMS: atom_id res chain seq x y z
N MET A 1 88.83 -33.53 -57.85
CA MET A 1 89.77 -34.43 -58.55
C MET A 1 90.59 -35.15 -57.51
N LEU A 2 90.68 -36.48 -57.58
CA LEU A 2 91.35 -37.33 -56.60
C LEU A 2 92.54 -38.06 -57.25
N ASN A 3 93.69 -38.10 -56.56
CA ASN A 3 94.93 -38.64 -57.12
C ASN A 3 95.39 -39.90 -56.38
N PHE A 4 95.51 -41.00 -57.12
CA PHE A 4 96.00 -42.28 -56.65
C PHE A 4 97.48 -42.43 -56.99
N THR A 5 98.33 -42.74 -56.01
CA THR A 5 99.76 -42.96 -56.24
C THR A 5 100.03 -44.45 -56.44
N VAL A 6 100.28 -44.85 -57.68
CA VAL A 6 100.69 -46.23 -58.01
C VAL A 6 102.19 -46.36 -57.77
N THR A 7 102.59 -47.31 -56.92
CA THR A 7 103.98 -47.52 -56.52
C THR A 7 104.54 -48.85 -57.01
N ARG A 8 105.83 -48.85 -57.35
CA ARG A 8 106.65 -50.05 -57.55
C ARG A 8 107.66 -50.17 -56.41
N THR A 9 107.81 -51.38 -55.91
CA THR A 9 108.96 -51.82 -55.10
C THR A 9 109.81 -52.81 -55.91
N GLY A 10 111.13 -52.81 -55.69
CA GLY A 10 112.09 -53.63 -56.43
C GLY A 10 112.76 -52.91 -57.61
N ILE A 11 113.95 -53.39 -57.97
CA ILE A 11 114.79 -52.86 -59.05
C ILE A 11 114.41 -53.52 -60.37
N THR A 12 113.98 -52.72 -61.36
CA THR A 12 113.68 -53.21 -62.72
C THR A 12 114.61 -52.60 -63.76
N ALA A 13 115.21 -53.45 -64.61
CA ALA A 13 116.06 -53.03 -65.72
C ALA A 13 115.28 -52.38 -66.87
N SER A 14 113.98 -52.70 -66.97
CA SER A 14 113.01 -52.07 -67.88
C SER A 14 112.02 -51.22 -67.10
N ALA A 15 111.33 -50.30 -67.78
CA ALA A 15 110.18 -49.61 -67.22
C ALA A 15 109.05 -50.61 -66.92
N VAL A 16 108.29 -50.35 -65.86
CA VAL A 16 107.09 -51.13 -65.51
C VAL A 16 105.88 -50.43 -66.10
N GLY A 17 105.16 -51.11 -66.98
CA GLY A 17 103.87 -50.66 -67.51
C GLY A 17 102.73 -51.39 -66.81
N PHE A 18 101.61 -50.71 -66.62
CA PHE A 18 100.36 -51.30 -66.12
C PHE A 18 99.18 -50.62 -66.81
N ASN A 19 98.03 -51.29 -66.85
CA ASN A 19 96.76 -50.68 -67.21
C ASN A 19 96.02 -50.29 -65.93
N PHE A 20 95.23 -49.21 -65.97
CA PHE A 20 94.29 -48.87 -64.91
C PHE A 20 92.89 -48.64 -65.48
N ALA A 21 91.86 -48.90 -64.67
CA ALA A 21 90.48 -48.55 -64.94
C ALA A 21 89.72 -48.29 -63.64
N THR A 22 88.96 -47.20 -63.58
CA THR A 22 87.97 -46.97 -62.53
C THR A 22 86.84 -47.99 -62.57
N ALA A 23 86.23 -48.29 -61.43
CA ALA A 23 84.95 -48.99 -61.33
C ALA A 23 84.13 -48.43 -60.15
N ASP A 24 82.81 -48.53 -60.27
CA ASP A 24 81.85 -48.00 -59.31
C ASP A 24 81.88 -48.76 -57.98
N ASN A 25 81.38 -48.14 -56.90
CA ASN A 25 81.06 -48.85 -55.66
C ASN A 25 79.77 -48.31 -55.02
N THR A 26 79.83 -47.15 -54.36
CA THR A 26 78.62 -46.36 -54.05
C THR A 26 78.52 -45.19 -55.03
N ALA A 27 79.64 -44.51 -55.27
CA ALA A 27 79.79 -43.57 -56.37
C ALA A 27 79.85 -44.30 -57.72
N THR A 28 79.28 -43.63 -58.72
CA THR A 28 78.98 -44.14 -60.05
C THR A 28 79.58 -43.30 -61.18
N ALA A 29 80.00 -44.00 -62.22
CA ALA A 29 80.60 -43.43 -63.41
C ALA A 29 79.64 -42.52 -64.19
N GLY A 30 79.98 -41.23 -64.26
CA GLY A 30 79.29 -40.22 -65.06
C GLY A 30 78.34 -39.33 -64.25
N SER A 31 77.89 -39.80 -63.08
CA SER A 31 77.23 -38.95 -62.07
C SER A 31 78.30 -38.29 -61.21
N ASP A 32 79.05 -39.08 -60.45
CA ASP A 32 79.79 -38.60 -59.27
C ASP A 32 81.30 -38.53 -59.55
N TYR A 33 81.79 -39.35 -60.49
CA TYR A 33 83.15 -39.26 -61.02
C TYR A 33 83.22 -39.60 -62.51
N VAL A 34 84.25 -39.11 -63.20
CA VAL A 34 84.47 -39.39 -64.63
C VAL A 34 85.29 -40.66 -64.80
N VAL A 35 84.82 -41.59 -65.66
CA VAL A 35 85.54 -42.83 -66.01
C VAL A 35 86.98 -42.52 -66.42
N ALA A 36 87.94 -43.03 -65.66
CA ALA A 36 89.35 -42.90 -65.94
C ALA A 36 89.95 -44.29 -66.22
N SER A 37 90.40 -44.51 -67.46
CA SER A 37 91.14 -45.71 -67.84
C SER A 37 92.28 -45.38 -68.79
N GLY A 38 93.32 -46.21 -68.80
CA GLY A 38 94.50 -45.98 -69.62
C GLY A 38 95.67 -46.86 -69.23
N THR A 39 96.86 -46.47 -69.69
CA THR A 39 98.13 -47.14 -69.34
C THR A 39 99.00 -46.20 -68.52
N GLY A 40 99.57 -46.71 -67.43
CA GLY A 40 100.57 -46.03 -66.63
C GLY A 40 101.94 -46.66 -66.84
N THR A 41 103.00 -45.86 -66.71
CA THR A 41 104.38 -46.37 -66.68
C THR A 41 105.17 -45.78 -65.53
N ILE A 42 106.05 -46.59 -64.94
CA ILE A 42 107.02 -46.18 -63.92
C ILE A 42 108.41 -46.50 -64.49
N ALA A 43 109.25 -45.47 -64.63
CA ALA A 43 110.57 -45.54 -65.28
C ALA A 43 111.49 -46.60 -64.66
N ALA A 44 112.45 -47.11 -65.44
CA ALA A 44 113.42 -48.13 -65.02
C ALA A 44 114.37 -47.63 -63.90
N GLY A 45 114.95 -48.56 -63.15
CA GLY A 45 115.92 -48.28 -62.08
C GLY A 45 115.30 -47.97 -60.71
N GLY A 46 116.15 -47.64 -59.73
CA GLY A 46 115.75 -47.40 -58.33
C GLY A 46 115.30 -48.66 -57.58
N ALA A 47 115.32 -48.63 -56.25
CA ALA A 47 114.72 -49.69 -55.41
C ALA A 47 113.20 -49.54 -55.26
N THR A 48 112.68 -48.35 -55.56
CA THR A 48 111.27 -47.98 -55.61
C THR A 48 111.04 -46.96 -56.73
N GLY A 49 109.79 -46.79 -57.14
CA GLY A 49 109.36 -45.71 -58.04
C GLY A 49 107.84 -45.55 -57.99
N SER A 50 107.30 -44.44 -58.50
CA SER A 50 105.86 -44.20 -58.50
C SER A 50 105.41 -43.36 -59.69
N THR A 51 104.10 -43.38 -59.94
CA THR A 51 103.39 -42.44 -60.82
C THR A 51 102.00 -42.15 -60.25
N GLN A 52 101.31 -41.11 -60.73
CA GLN A 52 99.95 -40.79 -60.28
C GLN A 52 98.92 -41.14 -61.36
N VAL A 53 97.79 -41.69 -60.92
CA VAL A 53 96.55 -41.81 -61.68
C VAL A 53 95.58 -40.78 -61.10
N ALA A 54 95.22 -39.76 -61.88
CA ALA A 54 94.25 -38.75 -61.48
C ALA A 54 92.85 -39.14 -61.98
N VAL A 55 91.84 -38.98 -61.13
CA VAL A 55 90.43 -39.20 -61.46
C VAL A 55 89.66 -37.90 -61.21
N THR A 56 88.96 -37.42 -62.24
CA THR A 56 88.08 -36.26 -62.10
C THR A 56 86.85 -36.67 -61.31
N ILE A 57 86.57 -35.91 -60.26
CA ILE A 57 85.35 -36.03 -59.46
C ILE A 57 84.41 -34.95 -59.98
N ASN A 58 83.14 -35.28 -60.19
CA ASN A 58 82.11 -34.32 -60.49
C ASN A 58 81.62 -33.76 -59.14
N GLY A 59 81.48 -32.44 -59.03
CA GLY A 59 80.82 -31.83 -57.87
C GLY A 59 79.47 -31.30 -58.31
N GLU A 60 78.43 -31.58 -57.52
CA GLU A 60 77.12 -30.95 -57.68
C GLU A 60 76.78 -30.00 -56.53
N ALA A 61 75.55 -30.04 -56.01
CA ALA A 61 75.07 -29.14 -54.97
C ALA A 61 73.90 -29.78 -54.17
N VAL A 62 74.02 -31.07 -53.85
CA VAL A 62 72.93 -31.94 -53.36
C VAL A 62 73.40 -32.67 -52.11
N PHE A 63 72.76 -32.39 -50.97
CA PHE A 63 73.19 -32.99 -49.70
C PHE A 63 72.96 -34.52 -49.66
N GLU A 64 74.05 -35.27 -49.45
CA GLU A 64 74.07 -36.73 -49.54
C GLU A 64 75.04 -37.41 -48.53
N ASN A 65 75.41 -38.68 -48.76
CA ASN A 65 76.39 -39.40 -47.93
C ASN A 65 77.78 -39.35 -48.55
N ASN A 66 78.82 -39.55 -47.74
CA ASN A 66 80.17 -39.79 -48.28
C ASN A 66 80.20 -41.08 -49.11
N GLU A 67 80.73 -40.98 -50.33
CA GLU A 67 80.72 -42.05 -51.31
C GLU A 67 82.10 -42.64 -51.58
N THR A 68 82.14 -43.76 -52.32
CA THR A 68 83.38 -44.44 -52.72
C THR A 68 83.33 -45.01 -54.13
N PHE A 69 84.49 -45.08 -54.78
CA PHE A 69 84.73 -45.79 -56.05
C PHE A 69 86.10 -46.48 -56.03
N PHE A 70 86.38 -47.33 -57.01
CA PHE A 70 87.63 -48.09 -57.10
C PHE A 70 88.49 -47.65 -58.29
N VAL A 71 89.82 -47.75 -58.15
CA VAL A 71 90.79 -47.69 -59.25
C VAL A 71 91.54 -49.01 -59.32
N ASN A 72 91.20 -49.82 -60.33
CA ASN A 72 91.72 -51.17 -60.50
C ASN A 72 92.95 -51.17 -61.41
N LEU A 73 94.01 -51.87 -61.00
CA LEU A 73 95.24 -52.08 -61.76
C LEU A 73 95.20 -53.45 -62.45
N SER A 74 95.67 -53.52 -63.69
CA SER A 74 95.67 -54.74 -64.50
C SER A 74 96.81 -54.79 -65.52
N ALA A 75 96.95 -55.92 -66.22
CA ALA A 75 97.93 -56.16 -67.29
C ALA A 75 99.36 -55.64 -67.02
N PRO A 76 99.99 -56.01 -65.88
CA PRO A 76 101.32 -55.52 -65.55
C PRO A 76 102.39 -56.11 -66.47
N THR A 77 103.40 -55.30 -66.78
CA THR A 77 104.58 -55.67 -67.57
C THR A 77 105.85 -55.35 -66.79
N ASN A 78 106.79 -56.29 -66.78
CA ASN A 78 108.03 -56.23 -65.98
C ASN A 78 107.83 -56.15 -64.45
N ALA A 79 106.62 -56.43 -63.95
CA ALA A 79 106.28 -56.49 -62.53
C ALA A 79 105.10 -57.44 -62.28
N THR A 80 104.81 -57.71 -61.00
CA THR A 80 103.54 -58.30 -60.53
C THR A 80 102.79 -57.26 -59.71
N ILE A 81 101.45 -57.30 -59.76
CA ILE A 81 100.58 -56.44 -58.95
C ILE A 81 100.41 -57.11 -57.58
N ALA A 82 100.71 -56.39 -56.50
CA ALA A 82 100.59 -56.88 -55.12
C ALA A 82 99.30 -56.41 -54.45
N ASP A 83 98.92 -55.14 -54.70
CA ASP A 83 97.59 -54.60 -54.45
C ASP A 83 97.04 -54.13 -55.80
N ALA A 84 95.83 -54.58 -56.13
CA ALA A 84 95.19 -54.35 -57.42
C ALA A 84 94.10 -53.28 -57.39
N GLN A 85 93.74 -52.71 -56.22
CA GLN A 85 92.57 -51.85 -56.09
C GLN A 85 92.79 -50.71 -55.08
N GLY A 86 92.98 -49.50 -55.58
CA GLY A 86 92.86 -48.30 -54.77
C GLY A 86 91.39 -47.96 -54.53
N VAL A 87 91.03 -47.55 -53.31
CA VAL A 87 89.69 -47.01 -53.00
C VAL A 87 89.77 -45.48 -52.97
N GLY A 88 88.90 -44.82 -53.73
CA GLY A 88 88.65 -43.39 -53.63
C GLY A 88 87.44 -43.13 -52.75
N THR A 89 87.48 -42.05 -51.98
CA THR A 89 86.34 -41.53 -51.22
C THR A 89 86.00 -40.15 -51.75
N ILE A 90 84.72 -39.91 -52.04
CA ILE A 90 84.15 -38.59 -52.27
C ILE A 90 83.50 -38.19 -50.94
N THR A 91 83.91 -37.07 -50.37
CA THR A 91 83.31 -36.54 -49.14
C THR A 91 82.30 -35.48 -49.52
N ASN A 92 81.06 -35.60 -49.03
CA ASN A 92 80.04 -34.56 -49.16
C ASN A 92 80.54 -33.28 -48.45
N ASP A 93 80.70 -32.20 -49.21
CA ASP A 93 80.98 -30.84 -48.74
C ASP A 93 79.82 -29.85 -48.97
N ASP A 94 78.65 -30.36 -49.37
CA ASP A 94 77.41 -29.59 -49.56
C ASP A 94 76.69 -29.23 -48.26
N THR A 95 75.95 -28.13 -48.31
CA THR A 95 75.17 -27.62 -47.17
C THR A 95 73.92 -28.47 -46.92
N ALA A 96 73.78 -29.01 -45.72
CA ALA A 96 72.55 -29.67 -45.28
C ALA A 96 71.34 -28.71 -45.41
N PRO A 97 70.17 -29.21 -45.85
CA PRO A 97 68.98 -28.39 -46.04
C PRO A 97 68.47 -27.80 -44.72
N THR A 98 67.76 -26.66 -44.79
CA THR A 98 67.15 -25.98 -43.65
C THR A 98 65.67 -26.33 -43.52
N LEU A 99 65.19 -26.50 -42.29
CA LEU A 99 63.77 -26.59 -41.92
C LEU A 99 63.28 -25.27 -41.33
N ALA A 100 62.05 -24.88 -41.68
CA ALA A 100 61.30 -23.78 -41.07
C ALA A 100 59.82 -24.17 -40.94
N ILE A 101 59.11 -23.59 -39.98
CA ILE A 101 57.67 -23.70 -39.78
C ILE A 101 57.05 -22.30 -39.91
N ASN A 102 55.76 -22.20 -40.26
CA ASN A 102 55.07 -20.91 -40.36
C ASN A 102 54.09 -20.68 -39.20
N ASP A 103 53.87 -19.41 -38.85
CA ASP A 103 52.75 -18.98 -38.02
C ASP A 103 51.41 -19.15 -38.76
N VAL A 104 50.33 -19.42 -38.01
CA VAL A 104 48.97 -19.61 -38.52
C VAL A 104 47.93 -19.06 -37.55
N SER A 105 46.75 -18.71 -38.05
CA SER A 105 45.64 -18.18 -37.24
C SER A 105 44.29 -18.76 -37.67
N ILE A 106 43.40 -19.00 -36.72
CA ILE A 106 42.01 -19.45 -36.94
C ILE A 106 41.06 -18.76 -35.96
N VAL A 107 39.78 -18.80 -36.25
CA VAL A 107 38.69 -18.45 -35.31
C VAL A 107 38.18 -19.76 -34.71
N GLU A 108 37.97 -19.85 -33.39
CA GLU A 108 37.56 -21.11 -32.78
C GLU A 108 36.11 -21.50 -33.14
N GLY A 109 35.18 -20.54 -33.05
CA GLY A 109 33.76 -20.71 -33.29
C GLY A 109 33.03 -21.30 -32.09
N ASN A 110 31.77 -20.88 -31.90
CA ASN A 110 31.04 -20.94 -30.62
C ASN A 110 30.76 -22.35 -30.02
N SER A 111 31.22 -23.43 -30.66
CA SER A 111 31.21 -24.81 -30.13
C SER A 111 31.98 -25.80 -31.01
N GLY A 112 32.66 -26.77 -30.40
CA GLY A 112 33.14 -27.98 -31.07
C GLY A 112 34.66 -28.04 -31.21
N THR A 113 35.15 -28.41 -32.40
CA THR A 113 36.60 -28.51 -32.67
C THR A 113 36.95 -28.14 -34.12
N SER A 114 38.03 -27.38 -34.30
CA SER A 114 38.52 -26.87 -35.59
C SER A 114 40.01 -27.23 -35.81
N ASP A 115 40.41 -27.58 -37.03
CA ASP A 115 41.79 -27.99 -37.34
C ASP A 115 42.68 -26.81 -37.78
N LEU A 116 43.73 -26.51 -37.00
CA LEU A 116 44.75 -25.50 -37.31
C LEU A 116 46.01 -26.16 -37.88
N VAL A 117 46.32 -25.88 -39.16
CA VAL A 117 47.30 -26.63 -39.94
C VAL A 117 48.59 -25.82 -40.22
N PHE A 118 49.65 -26.16 -39.49
CA PHE A 118 51.00 -25.62 -39.68
C PHE A 118 51.70 -26.32 -40.87
N THR A 119 52.50 -25.59 -41.63
CA THR A 119 53.32 -26.15 -42.73
C THR A 119 54.82 -26.08 -42.38
N VAL A 120 55.46 -27.24 -42.29
CA VAL A 120 56.93 -27.34 -42.16
C VAL A 120 57.54 -27.42 -43.55
N THR A 121 58.44 -26.48 -43.86
CA THR A 121 59.11 -26.34 -45.15
C THR A 121 60.59 -26.69 -45.02
N ARG A 122 61.06 -27.64 -45.85
CA ARG A 122 62.48 -27.85 -46.13
C ARG A 122 62.91 -27.00 -47.32
N THR A 123 64.02 -26.29 -47.20
CA THR A 123 64.71 -25.60 -48.30
C THR A 123 66.13 -26.16 -48.46
N GLY A 124 66.56 -26.39 -49.69
CA GLY A 124 67.84 -27.03 -50.04
C GLY A 124 67.63 -28.37 -50.78
N LEU A 125 68.56 -28.68 -51.69
CA LEU A 125 68.61 -29.93 -52.44
C LEU A 125 69.16 -31.05 -51.54
N THR A 126 68.54 -32.23 -51.56
CA THR A 126 69.00 -33.36 -50.74
C THR A 126 68.59 -34.71 -51.34
N ALA A 127 69.55 -35.63 -51.43
CA ALA A 127 69.32 -37.04 -51.74
C ALA A 127 68.77 -37.81 -50.53
N LEU A 128 68.86 -37.24 -49.32
CA LEU A 128 68.39 -37.82 -48.06
C LEU A 128 67.06 -37.20 -47.60
N PRO A 129 66.15 -37.98 -46.99
CA PRO A 129 64.96 -37.43 -46.35
C PRO A 129 65.37 -36.63 -45.10
N ALA A 130 64.77 -35.46 -44.93
CA ALA A 130 64.94 -34.64 -43.73
C ALA A 130 63.90 -35.03 -42.69
N SER A 131 64.29 -35.18 -41.43
CA SER A 131 63.38 -35.50 -40.32
C SER A 131 63.52 -34.49 -39.18
N PHE A 132 62.53 -34.47 -38.30
CA PHE A 132 62.50 -33.68 -37.08
C PHE A 132 61.64 -34.37 -36.01
N SER A 133 61.53 -33.76 -34.84
CA SER A 133 60.48 -34.00 -33.85
C SER A 133 59.72 -32.70 -33.62
N ALA A 134 58.41 -32.78 -33.40
CA ALA A 134 57.56 -31.63 -33.13
C ALA A 134 56.75 -31.84 -31.85
N ALA A 135 56.57 -30.78 -31.07
CA ALA A 135 55.72 -30.75 -29.89
C ALA A 135 54.99 -29.41 -29.80
N ALA A 136 53.72 -29.44 -29.41
CA ALA A 136 53.03 -28.23 -29.01
C ALA A 136 53.49 -27.79 -27.61
N ALA A 137 53.40 -26.50 -27.32
CA ALA A 137 53.61 -25.91 -26.00
C ALA A 137 52.63 -24.75 -25.81
N ASP A 138 52.10 -24.64 -24.60
CA ASP A 138 51.13 -23.61 -24.22
C ASP A 138 51.76 -22.20 -24.34
N GLY A 139 50.93 -21.20 -24.62
CA GLY A 139 51.35 -19.80 -24.73
C GLY A 139 50.57 -18.92 -23.77
N THR A 140 49.49 -18.31 -24.27
CA THR A 140 48.34 -17.93 -23.45
C THR A 140 47.31 -19.07 -23.45
N ALA A 141 47.04 -19.65 -24.64
CA ALA A 141 46.26 -20.87 -24.80
C ALA A 141 46.96 -22.10 -24.24
N THR A 142 46.13 -22.99 -23.68
CA THR A 142 46.49 -24.11 -22.84
C THR A 142 45.81 -25.41 -23.25
N ALA A 143 46.56 -26.50 -23.25
CA ALA A 143 45.99 -27.83 -23.46
C ALA A 143 45.52 -28.46 -22.12
N PRO A 144 44.32 -29.08 -22.06
CA PRO A 144 43.42 -29.43 -23.16
C PRO A 144 42.21 -28.50 -23.31
N SER A 145 42.27 -27.28 -22.75
CA SER A 145 41.13 -26.35 -22.71
C SER A 145 40.85 -25.78 -24.10
N ASP A 146 41.86 -25.14 -24.67
CA ASP A 146 41.69 -24.23 -25.82
C ASP A 146 42.20 -24.91 -27.10
N TYR A 147 43.12 -25.86 -26.94
CA TYR A 147 43.55 -26.79 -27.99
C TYR A 147 44.03 -28.14 -27.44
N LEU A 148 44.18 -29.14 -28.31
CA LEU A 148 44.75 -30.44 -27.98
C LEU A 148 46.25 -30.49 -28.31
N ALA A 149 47.10 -30.72 -27.30
CA ALA A 149 48.56 -30.81 -27.44
C ALA A 149 49.08 -31.96 -28.33
N ALA A 150 48.22 -32.87 -28.79
CA ALA A 150 48.58 -34.00 -29.64
C ALA A 150 48.56 -33.59 -31.13
N LEU A 151 49.74 -33.28 -31.69
CA LEU A 151 49.89 -32.92 -33.10
C LEU A 151 49.71 -34.13 -34.04
N VAL A 152 48.94 -33.95 -35.11
CA VAL A 152 48.71 -34.95 -36.16
C VAL A 152 49.45 -34.55 -37.44
N GLY A 153 50.40 -35.37 -37.91
CA GLY A 153 51.16 -35.06 -39.12
C GLY A 153 52.34 -35.99 -39.38
N SER A 154 53.19 -35.64 -40.36
CA SER A 154 54.46 -36.31 -40.61
C SER A 154 55.62 -35.47 -40.10
N THR A 155 56.56 -36.09 -39.37
CA THR A 155 57.81 -35.43 -38.95
C THR A 155 58.98 -35.75 -39.88
N THR A 156 58.69 -36.12 -41.14
CA THR A 156 59.70 -36.41 -42.18
C THR A 156 59.25 -35.88 -43.54
N ILE A 157 60.18 -35.22 -44.24
CA ILE A 157 60.02 -34.64 -45.59
C ILE A 157 60.94 -35.40 -46.55
N ALA A 158 60.35 -36.10 -47.53
CA ALA A 158 61.05 -36.98 -48.45
C ALA A 158 62.12 -36.26 -49.31
N ALA A 159 63.20 -36.98 -49.65
CA ALA A 159 64.30 -36.48 -50.47
C ALA A 159 63.84 -35.89 -51.82
N GLY A 160 64.63 -34.98 -52.40
CA GLY A 160 64.35 -34.41 -53.72
C GLY A 160 64.80 -32.96 -53.90
N GLY A 161 64.03 -32.23 -54.71
CA GLY A 161 64.33 -30.88 -55.16
C GLY A 161 64.44 -29.81 -54.06
N ALA A 162 64.78 -28.59 -54.50
CA ALA A 162 65.24 -27.46 -53.67
C ALA A 162 64.23 -26.97 -52.63
N THR A 163 62.98 -27.43 -52.68
CA THR A 163 61.97 -27.17 -51.64
C THR A 163 61.07 -28.40 -51.50
N GLY A 164 60.63 -28.70 -50.28
CA GLY A 164 59.62 -29.73 -50.01
C GLY A 164 58.92 -29.45 -48.68
N THR A 165 57.65 -29.85 -48.54
CA THR A 165 56.84 -29.50 -47.37
C THR A 165 56.18 -30.72 -46.73
N THR A 166 55.75 -30.56 -45.48
CA THR A 166 54.77 -31.42 -44.82
C THR A 166 53.96 -30.60 -43.82
N THR A 167 52.91 -31.17 -43.23
CA THR A 167 52.00 -30.45 -42.32
C THR A 167 51.91 -31.10 -40.94
N LEU A 168 51.62 -30.26 -39.95
CA LEU A 168 51.27 -30.64 -38.58
C LEU A 168 49.95 -29.95 -38.24
N THR A 169 48.94 -30.72 -37.88
CA THR A 169 47.64 -30.21 -37.43
C THR A 169 47.59 -30.21 -35.90
N ALA A 170 47.17 -29.09 -35.31
CA ALA A 170 46.66 -29.01 -33.96
C ALA A 170 45.13 -28.88 -34.03
N THR A 171 44.41 -29.58 -33.16
CA THR A 171 42.95 -29.42 -33.05
C THR A 171 42.66 -28.39 -31.96
N ILE A 172 41.99 -27.31 -32.36
CA ILE A 172 41.50 -26.23 -31.52
C ILE A 172 40.11 -26.62 -31.00
N ASN A 173 39.80 -26.30 -29.76
CA ASN A 173 38.45 -26.46 -29.22
C ASN A 173 37.71 -25.12 -29.39
N GLY A 174 36.40 -25.17 -29.64
CA GLY A 174 35.55 -23.99 -29.61
C GLY A 174 34.54 -24.10 -28.48
N ASP A 175 34.40 -23.03 -27.69
CA ASP A 175 33.28 -22.81 -26.78
C ASP A 175 32.66 -21.42 -27.00
N ALA A 176 31.88 -20.89 -26.05
CA ALA A 176 31.12 -19.64 -26.20
C ALA A 176 31.47 -18.57 -25.14
N VAL A 177 32.67 -18.61 -24.57
CA VAL A 177 33.16 -17.66 -23.55
C VAL A 177 33.80 -16.44 -24.20
N VAL A 178 33.51 -15.24 -23.68
CA VAL A 178 34.09 -13.99 -24.20
C VAL A 178 35.47 -13.75 -23.59
N GLU A 179 36.52 -14.18 -24.31
CA GLU A 179 37.91 -13.98 -23.89
C GLU A 179 38.77 -13.18 -24.90
N ALA A 180 40.09 -13.24 -24.77
CA ALA A 180 41.03 -12.52 -25.63
C ALA A 180 41.54 -13.42 -26.75
N ASN A 181 42.10 -12.84 -27.83
CA ASN A 181 42.76 -13.65 -28.85
C ASN A 181 44.02 -14.30 -28.26
N GLU A 182 44.08 -15.62 -28.38
CA GLU A 182 45.00 -16.50 -27.67
C GLU A 182 46.14 -17.00 -28.56
N THR A 183 47.23 -17.48 -27.95
CA THR A 183 48.37 -18.05 -28.70
C THR A 183 48.93 -19.33 -28.06
N PHE A 184 49.38 -20.27 -28.90
CA PHE A 184 50.21 -21.42 -28.51
C PHE A 184 51.31 -21.67 -29.55
N PHE A 185 52.26 -22.55 -29.26
CA PHE A 185 53.46 -22.75 -30.08
C PHE A 185 53.65 -24.19 -30.55
N VAL A 186 54.05 -24.39 -31.81
CA VAL A 186 54.52 -25.68 -32.35
C VAL A 186 56.03 -25.61 -32.55
N ASN A 187 56.76 -26.36 -31.72
CA ASN A 187 58.21 -26.29 -31.63
C ASN A 187 58.87 -27.45 -32.38
N LEU A 188 59.76 -27.13 -33.33
CA LEU A 188 60.60 -28.11 -34.04
C LEU A 188 61.90 -28.39 -33.29
N SER A 189 62.30 -29.66 -33.27
CA SER A 189 63.49 -30.13 -32.56
C SER A 189 64.12 -31.36 -33.24
N ALA A 190 65.28 -31.79 -32.75
CA ALA A 190 65.98 -33.02 -33.16
C ALA A 190 66.04 -33.25 -34.70
N PRO A 191 66.61 -32.32 -35.49
CA PRO A 191 66.65 -32.44 -36.94
C PRO A 191 67.61 -33.56 -37.39
N GLY A 192 67.16 -34.36 -38.37
CA GLY A 192 67.95 -35.37 -39.06
C GLY A 192 68.14 -35.00 -40.53
N ASN A 193 69.38 -35.13 -41.03
CA ASN A 193 69.79 -34.75 -42.40
C ASN A 193 69.43 -33.30 -42.79
N ALA A 194 69.31 -32.42 -41.80
CA ALA A 194 68.91 -31.02 -41.96
C ALA A 194 69.41 -30.17 -40.79
N THR A 195 69.33 -28.86 -40.93
CA THR A 195 69.40 -27.87 -39.84
C THR A 195 68.04 -27.20 -39.67
N ILE A 196 67.79 -26.56 -38.52
CA ILE A 196 66.58 -25.77 -38.32
C ILE A 196 66.96 -24.29 -38.43
N ALA A 197 66.28 -23.57 -39.33
CA ALA A 197 66.40 -22.13 -39.53
C ALA A 197 65.29 -21.35 -38.82
N ASP A 198 64.10 -21.95 -38.71
CA ASP A 198 63.03 -21.49 -37.83
C ASP A 198 62.45 -22.68 -37.04
N ASN A 199 62.43 -22.57 -35.71
CA ASN A 199 62.10 -23.65 -34.80
C ASN A 199 60.75 -23.52 -34.10
N GLN A 200 59.96 -22.47 -34.35
CA GLN A 200 58.72 -22.21 -33.62
C GLN A 200 57.67 -21.58 -34.54
N GLY A 201 56.56 -22.28 -34.74
CA GLY A 201 55.38 -21.72 -35.40
C GLY A 201 54.34 -21.31 -34.35
N THR A 202 53.84 -20.10 -34.44
CA THR A 202 52.80 -19.57 -33.53
C THR A 202 51.42 -19.91 -34.09
N GLY A 203 50.59 -20.57 -33.31
CA GLY A 203 49.16 -20.72 -33.56
C GLY A 203 48.40 -19.63 -32.83
N THR A 204 47.67 -18.77 -33.54
CA THR A 204 46.78 -17.77 -32.95
C THR A 204 45.32 -18.24 -33.04
N ILE A 205 44.64 -18.31 -31.90
CA ILE A 205 43.21 -18.55 -31.81
C ILE A 205 42.54 -17.17 -31.64
N ASN A 206 41.45 -16.91 -32.35
CA ASN A 206 40.81 -15.59 -32.40
C ASN A 206 39.35 -15.72 -31.98
N ASN A 207 39.02 -15.13 -30.83
CA ASN A 207 37.68 -15.08 -30.28
C ASN A 207 36.70 -14.41 -31.27
N ASP A 208 35.56 -15.07 -31.54
CA ASP A 208 34.41 -14.50 -32.25
C ASP A 208 33.13 -14.36 -31.40
N ASP A 209 33.17 -14.73 -30.12
CA ASP A 209 32.12 -14.48 -29.14
C ASP A 209 32.10 -13.02 -28.66
N THR A 210 30.88 -12.52 -28.45
CA THR A 210 30.63 -11.14 -28.02
C THR A 210 29.49 -11.10 -27.01
N ALA A 211 29.76 -10.46 -25.86
CA ALA A 211 28.78 -10.24 -24.81
C ALA A 211 27.59 -9.42 -25.34
N GLY A 212 26.39 -9.91 -25.04
CA GLY A 212 25.15 -9.38 -25.60
C GLY A 212 23.91 -9.94 -24.90
N ILE A 213 22.86 -9.12 -24.87
CA ILE A 213 21.54 -9.46 -24.35
C ILE A 213 20.52 -9.19 -25.45
N VAL A 214 19.78 -10.22 -25.85
CA VAL A 214 18.72 -10.11 -26.87
C VAL A 214 17.37 -10.02 -26.17
N LEU A 215 16.59 -9.00 -26.53
CA LEU A 215 15.22 -8.78 -26.06
C LEU A 215 14.23 -8.99 -27.20
N VAL A 216 13.19 -9.81 -26.99
CA VAL A 216 12.11 -10.04 -27.98
C VAL A 216 10.73 -10.00 -27.31
N GLN A 217 9.89 -9.03 -27.68
CA GLN A 217 8.50 -8.89 -27.22
C GLN A 217 7.56 -9.86 -27.96
N SER A 218 6.50 -10.38 -27.31
CA SER A 218 5.50 -11.22 -28.00
C SER A 218 4.74 -10.42 -29.05
N GLY A 219 4.53 -11.00 -30.24
CA GLY A 219 3.84 -10.30 -31.35
C GLY A 219 4.57 -9.09 -31.96
N GLY A 220 5.60 -8.55 -31.31
CA GLY A 220 6.36 -7.37 -31.70
C GLY A 220 6.04 -6.09 -30.91
N SER A 221 5.18 -6.16 -29.90
CA SER A 221 4.81 -5.08 -28.98
C SER A 221 4.65 -5.65 -27.56
N THR A 222 4.36 -4.82 -26.56
CA THR A 222 3.86 -5.28 -25.26
C THR A 222 2.53 -4.59 -25.02
N ASP A 223 1.42 -5.27 -25.32
CA ASP A 223 0.08 -4.67 -25.34
C ASP A 223 -0.78 -5.26 -24.22
N VAL A 224 -1.04 -4.46 -23.17
CA VAL A 224 -1.71 -4.90 -21.93
C VAL A 224 -3.03 -4.15 -21.67
N THR A 225 -3.84 -4.70 -20.77
CA THR A 225 -5.11 -4.11 -20.33
C THR A 225 -5.22 -4.21 -18.82
N GLU A 226 -5.66 -3.14 -18.18
CA GLU A 226 -5.92 -3.08 -16.74
C GLU A 226 -6.96 -4.13 -16.33
N GLY A 227 -6.74 -4.78 -15.18
CA GLY A 227 -7.58 -5.89 -14.69
C GLY A 227 -7.67 -7.11 -15.62
N GLY A 228 -6.86 -7.15 -16.68
CA GLY A 228 -7.17 -7.90 -17.90
C GLY A 228 -5.99 -8.65 -18.52
N VAL A 229 -5.69 -8.34 -19.78
CA VAL A 229 -4.72 -9.12 -20.57
C VAL A 229 -3.29 -8.74 -20.23
N THR A 230 -2.50 -9.74 -19.85
CA THR A 230 -1.04 -9.66 -19.70
C THR A 230 -0.34 -10.01 -21.02
N ASP A 231 0.77 -9.34 -21.31
CA ASP A 231 1.66 -9.66 -22.44
C ASP A 231 3.07 -10.01 -21.92
N SER A 232 4.05 -10.21 -22.79
CA SER A 232 5.38 -10.64 -22.39
C SER A 232 6.52 -10.17 -23.29
N TYR A 233 7.73 -10.30 -22.78
CA TYR A 233 8.94 -10.32 -23.59
C TYR A 233 9.91 -11.39 -23.08
N THR A 234 10.92 -11.71 -23.87
CA THR A 234 11.97 -12.66 -23.51
C THR A 234 13.32 -11.97 -23.50
N LEU A 235 14.19 -12.43 -22.59
CA LEU A 235 15.59 -12.05 -22.49
C LEU A 235 16.47 -13.30 -22.66
N VAL A 236 17.57 -13.20 -23.40
CA VAL A 236 18.58 -14.28 -23.51
C VAL A 236 19.98 -13.69 -23.72
N LEU A 237 21.03 -14.38 -23.24
CA LEU A 237 22.42 -13.98 -23.47
C LEU A 237 22.95 -14.56 -24.79
N THR A 238 23.85 -13.85 -25.46
CA THR A 238 24.51 -14.30 -26.71
C THR A 238 25.75 -15.16 -26.49
N SER A 239 26.36 -15.09 -25.31
CA SER A 239 27.61 -15.80 -24.95
C SER A 239 27.54 -16.32 -23.51
N GLN A 240 28.39 -17.27 -23.15
CA GLN A 240 28.46 -17.84 -21.81
C GLN A 240 29.14 -16.85 -20.83
N PRO A 241 28.47 -16.42 -19.75
CA PRO A 241 29.07 -15.49 -18.81
C PRO A 241 29.93 -16.23 -17.77
N THR A 242 31.07 -15.64 -17.45
CA THR A 242 32.04 -16.13 -16.44
C THR A 242 31.55 -15.94 -15.00
N GLY A 243 30.54 -15.09 -14.80
CA GLY A 243 29.85 -14.85 -13.53
C GLY A 243 28.36 -14.57 -13.75
N ASN A 244 27.52 -14.80 -12.73
CA ASN A 244 26.06 -14.70 -12.88
C ASN A 244 25.62 -13.27 -13.26
N VAL A 245 24.87 -13.15 -14.36
CA VAL A 245 24.33 -11.91 -14.89
C VAL A 245 22.92 -11.71 -14.38
N SER A 246 22.71 -10.65 -13.60
CA SER A 246 21.44 -10.29 -12.99
C SER A 246 20.85 -9.08 -13.72
N VAL A 247 19.75 -9.27 -14.45
CA VAL A 247 19.02 -8.20 -15.14
C VAL A 247 17.85 -7.77 -14.26
N ALA A 248 18.06 -6.72 -13.46
CA ALA A 248 16.99 -6.06 -12.73
C ALA A 248 16.02 -5.39 -13.71
N LEU A 249 14.74 -5.66 -13.49
CA LEU A 249 13.64 -5.05 -14.23
C LEU A 249 13.01 -3.99 -13.33
N ASN A 250 12.99 -2.75 -13.82
CA ASN A 250 12.53 -1.57 -13.10
C ASN A 250 11.31 -0.98 -13.84
N PRO A 251 10.09 -1.48 -13.56
CA PRO A 251 8.87 -0.93 -14.13
C PRO A 251 8.54 0.46 -13.54
N GLY A 252 7.96 1.33 -14.37
CA GLY A 252 7.27 2.55 -13.93
C GLY A 252 5.87 2.27 -13.39
N THR A 253 5.22 3.31 -12.85
CA THR A 253 3.99 3.19 -12.03
C THR A 253 2.84 2.41 -12.67
N GLN A 254 2.65 2.51 -13.98
CA GLN A 254 1.49 1.91 -14.68
C GLN A 254 1.63 0.41 -14.97
N VAL A 255 2.78 -0.23 -14.65
CA VAL A 255 3.02 -1.66 -14.94
C VAL A 255 3.73 -2.40 -13.81
N THR A 256 3.53 -3.71 -13.78
CA THR A 256 4.27 -4.66 -12.93
C THR A 256 4.88 -5.78 -13.79
N VAL A 257 5.87 -6.46 -13.22
CA VAL A 257 6.57 -7.60 -13.85
C VAL A 257 6.68 -8.76 -12.88
N ALA A 258 6.44 -9.98 -13.37
CA ALA A 258 6.31 -11.17 -12.50
C ALA A 258 7.62 -11.69 -11.89
N SER A 259 8.79 -11.26 -12.40
CA SER A 259 10.09 -11.75 -11.95
C SER A 259 11.20 -10.70 -12.18
N SER A 260 11.75 -10.17 -11.09
CA SER A 260 12.88 -9.23 -11.11
C SER A 260 13.81 -9.53 -9.92
N PRO A 261 15.14 -9.63 -10.11
CA PRO A 261 15.85 -9.63 -11.38
C PRO A 261 15.74 -10.98 -12.13
N VAL A 262 15.92 -10.95 -13.45
CA VAL A 262 16.12 -12.16 -14.28
C VAL A 262 17.59 -12.57 -14.19
N VAL A 263 17.88 -13.77 -13.69
CA VAL A 263 19.26 -14.24 -13.45
C VAL A 263 19.68 -15.30 -14.46
N PHE A 264 20.75 -14.97 -15.19
CA PHE A 264 21.48 -15.89 -16.05
C PHE A 264 22.76 -16.35 -15.35
N THR A 265 23.12 -17.60 -15.62
CA THR A 265 24.27 -18.33 -15.07
C THR A 265 24.92 -19.09 -16.22
N SER A 266 26.13 -19.61 -16.00
CA SER A 266 26.81 -20.49 -16.96
C SER A 266 26.00 -21.74 -17.37
N ALA A 267 24.92 -22.09 -16.65
CA ALA A 267 24.04 -23.23 -16.97
C ALA A 267 22.74 -22.86 -17.73
N ASN A 268 22.29 -21.59 -17.73
CA ASN A 268 21.01 -21.18 -18.37
C ASN A 268 21.10 -19.94 -19.28
N TRP A 269 22.29 -19.35 -19.48
CA TRP A 269 22.51 -18.15 -20.32
C TRP A 269 21.84 -18.19 -21.70
N ALA A 270 21.97 -19.32 -22.42
CA ALA A 270 21.43 -19.53 -23.75
C ALA A 270 19.93 -19.89 -23.79
N THR A 271 19.25 -19.95 -22.64
CA THR A 271 17.82 -20.28 -22.55
C THR A 271 17.02 -18.99 -22.36
N PRO A 272 16.13 -18.61 -23.31
CA PRO A 272 15.29 -17.42 -23.16
C PRO A 272 14.42 -17.49 -21.90
N GLN A 273 14.51 -16.44 -21.08
CA GLN A 273 13.70 -16.24 -19.88
C GLN A 273 12.54 -15.30 -20.21
N THR A 274 11.31 -15.71 -19.91
CA THR A 274 10.11 -14.89 -20.16
C THR A 274 9.83 -13.95 -19.00
N VAL A 275 9.65 -12.67 -19.30
CA VAL A 275 9.07 -11.66 -18.42
C VAL A 275 7.62 -11.48 -18.81
N THR A 276 6.69 -11.78 -17.90
CA THR A 276 5.29 -11.37 -18.03
C THR A 276 5.11 -9.94 -17.53
N VAL A 277 4.39 -9.13 -18.29
CA VAL A 277 4.05 -7.73 -18.00
C VAL A 277 2.55 -7.62 -17.75
N THR A 278 2.17 -6.85 -16.73
CA THR A 278 0.78 -6.64 -16.32
C THR A 278 0.57 -5.15 -16.07
N ALA A 279 -0.52 -4.57 -16.56
CA ALA A 279 -0.90 -3.19 -16.21
C ALA A 279 -1.29 -3.11 -14.73
N VAL A 280 -1.09 -1.95 -14.09
CA VAL A 280 -1.61 -1.68 -12.75
C VAL A 280 -3.08 -1.30 -12.89
N ASP A 281 -3.95 -2.16 -12.37
CA ASP A 281 -5.41 -1.95 -12.30
C ASP A 281 -5.71 -0.94 -11.18
N ASP A 282 -6.22 0.25 -11.52
CA ASP A 282 -6.64 1.25 -10.53
C ASP A 282 -8.11 1.73 -10.68
N ALA A 283 -8.37 3.03 -10.76
CA ALA A 283 -9.70 3.65 -10.87
C ALA A 283 -9.65 5.04 -11.53
N ALA A 284 -8.61 5.33 -12.32
CA ALA A 284 -8.39 6.60 -13.00
C ALA A 284 -8.71 6.50 -14.50
N ILE A 285 -9.76 7.20 -14.93
CA ILE A 285 -10.13 7.30 -16.35
C ILE A 285 -9.13 8.19 -17.09
N GLU A 286 -8.11 7.56 -17.68
CA GLU A 286 -6.96 8.21 -18.35
C GLU A 286 -6.99 8.08 -19.88
N GLY A 287 -7.67 7.05 -20.38
CA GLY A 287 -7.62 6.58 -21.76
C GLY A 287 -6.35 5.76 -22.08
N PRO A 288 -6.21 5.28 -23.33
CA PRO A 288 -5.06 4.49 -23.74
C PRO A 288 -3.74 5.25 -23.58
N HIS A 289 -2.85 4.71 -22.75
CA HIS A 289 -1.60 5.35 -22.33
C HIS A 289 -0.42 4.35 -22.38
N THR A 290 0.73 4.67 -21.77
CA THR A 290 1.91 3.79 -21.82
C THR A 290 2.65 3.67 -20.48
N GLY A 291 3.02 2.44 -20.14
CA GLY A 291 4.01 2.13 -19.10
C GLY A 291 5.40 1.95 -19.71
N THR A 292 6.46 2.17 -18.94
CA THR A 292 7.84 1.88 -19.36
C THR A 292 8.52 0.96 -18.35
N ILE A 293 9.22 -0.05 -18.85
CA ILE A 293 10.10 -0.92 -18.06
C ILE A 293 11.53 -0.61 -18.49
N THR A 294 12.35 -0.20 -17.53
CA THR A 294 13.78 0.01 -17.71
C THR A 294 14.56 -1.17 -17.12
N HIS A 295 15.83 -1.31 -17.49
CA HIS A 295 16.65 -2.48 -17.17
C HIS A 295 17.99 -2.05 -16.56
N THR A 296 18.48 -2.79 -15.57
CA THR A 296 19.81 -2.58 -15.00
C THR A 296 20.51 -3.92 -14.86
N VAL A 297 21.67 -4.07 -15.50
CA VAL A 297 22.41 -5.35 -15.52
C VAL A 297 23.57 -5.27 -14.55
N THR A 298 23.64 -6.21 -13.60
CA THR A 298 24.75 -6.37 -12.65
C THR A 298 25.37 -7.75 -12.84
N SER A 299 26.69 -7.86 -12.87
CA SER A 299 27.38 -9.15 -12.96
C SER A 299 28.75 -9.12 -12.29
N ALA A 300 29.23 -10.28 -11.84
CA ALA A 300 30.65 -10.47 -11.55
C ALA A 300 31.50 -10.61 -12.82
N ASP A 301 30.87 -10.88 -13.96
CA ASP A 301 31.48 -10.83 -15.29
C ASP A 301 31.57 -9.36 -15.75
N ALA A 302 32.79 -8.87 -15.97
CA ALA A 302 33.04 -7.48 -16.36
C ALA A 302 32.55 -7.13 -17.78
N THR A 303 32.29 -8.10 -18.65
CA THR A 303 31.73 -7.89 -20.00
C THR A 303 30.21 -7.69 -19.97
N TYR A 304 29.53 -8.24 -18.96
CA TYR A 304 28.09 -8.17 -18.78
C TYR A 304 27.65 -7.17 -17.69
N ASN A 305 28.55 -6.75 -16.80
CA ASN A 305 28.21 -5.76 -15.79
C ASN A 305 27.90 -4.39 -16.43
N ASN A 306 26.79 -3.76 -16.05
CA ASN A 306 26.24 -2.55 -16.65
C ASN A 306 25.93 -2.66 -18.16
N PHE A 307 25.73 -3.87 -18.70
CA PHE A 307 25.40 -4.05 -20.13
C PHE A 307 24.07 -3.34 -20.48
N PRO A 308 24.01 -2.52 -21.55
CA PRO A 308 22.81 -1.79 -21.91
C PRO A 308 21.74 -2.70 -22.53
N VAL A 309 20.53 -2.65 -21.96
CA VAL A 309 19.32 -3.31 -22.51
C VAL A 309 18.31 -2.23 -22.89
N ALA A 310 17.58 -2.43 -23.99
CA ALA A 310 16.60 -1.46 -24.46
C ALA A 310 15.32 -1.51 -23.60
N ASN A 311 14.87 -0.34 -23.14
CA ASN A 311 13.61 -0.20 -22.41
C ASN A 311 12.42 -0.79 -23.20
N VAL A 312 11.51 -1.44 -22.50
CA VAL A 312 10.23 -1.91 -23.06
C VAL A 312 9.16 -0.85 -22.76
N VAL A 313 8.46 -0.39 -23.78
CA VAL A 313 7.26 0.44 -23.62
C VAL A 313 6.05 -0.48 -23.77
N ALA A 314 5.24 -0.56 -22.72
CA ALA A 314 3.98 -1.29 -22.74
C ALA A 314 2.85 -0.32 -23.11
N ASN A 315 2.05 -0.66 -24.11
CA ASN A 315 0.83 0.08 -24.43
C ASN A 315 -0.29 -0.43 -23.53
N ILE A 316 -0.97 0.50 -22.84
CA ILE A 316 -1.96 0.18 -21.82
C ILE A 316 -3.33 0.60 -22.34
N THR A 317 -4.28 -0.32 -22.28
CA THR A 317 -5.70 -0.03 -22.47
C THR A 317 -6.35 0.13 -21.11
N ASP A 318 -6.70 1.38 -20.80
CA ASP A 318 -7.62 1.79 -19.74
C ASP A 318 -8.92 0.95 -19.79
N ASN A 319 -9.31 0.35 -18.67
CA ASN A 319 -10.51 -0.50 -18.57
C ASN A 319 -11.76 0.23 -18.05
N ASP A 320 -11.60 1.46 -17.59
CA ASP A 320 -12.49 2.13 -16.67
C ASP A 320 -13.65 2.83 -17.39
N LEU A 321 -14.72 3.14 -16.64
CA LEU A 321 -15.95 3.72 -17.19
C LEU A 321 -16.37 5.00 -16.49
N PRO A 322 -16.78 6.04 -17.23
CA PRO A 322 -17.26 7.28 -16.65
C PRO A 322 -18.45 7.06 -15.72
N THR A 323 -18.48 7.81 -14.63
CA THR A 323 -19.50 7.67 -13.58
C THR A 323 -20.70 8.56 -13.86
N LEU A 324 -21.88 8.13 -13.40
CA LEU A 324 -23.12 8.89 -13.39
C LEU A 324 -23.60 9.13 -11.96
N ALA A 325 -24.00 10.36 -11.67
CA ALA A 325 -24.64 10.77 -10.42
C ALA A 325 -25.83 11.68 -10.69
N ILE A 326 -26.83 11.69 -9.81
CA ILE A 326 -28.00 12.58 -9.83
C ILE A 326 -28.03 13.42 -8.54
N ASN A 327 -28.51 14.66 -8.59
CA ASN A 327 -28.59 15.52 -7.39
C ASN A 327 -29.99 15.60 -6.78
N ASP A 328 -30.04 15.76 -5.46
CA ASP A 328 -31.25 16.10 -4.71
C ASP A 328 -31.74 17.52 -5.01
N VAL A 329 -33.06 17.72 -4.96
CA VAL A 329 -33.71 19.00 -5.25
C VAL A 329 -34.98 19.20 -4.42
N SER A 330 -35.23 20.43 -3.98
CA SER A 330 -36.39 20.80 -3.15
C SER A 330 -37.25 21.90 -3.78
N ILE A 331 -38.57 21.83 -3.67
CA ILE A 331 -39.51 22.86 -4.13
C ILE A 331 -40.74 22.94 -3.21
N SER A 332 -41.37 24.12 -3.15
CA SER A 332 -42.67 24.32 -2.51
C SER A 332 -43.80 23.86 -3.44
N GLU A 333 -44.82 23.13 -2.96
CA GLU A 333 -45.82 22.53 -3.87
C GLU A 333 -46.68 23.55 -4.62
N GLY A 334 -47.02 24.67 -3.96
CA GLY A 334 -47.79 25.76 -4.55
C GLY A 334 -49.30 25.51 -4.63
N ASN A 335 -50.03 26.44 -4.02
CA ASN A 335 -51.46 26.53 -3.70
C ASN A 335 -52.58 26.13 -4.73
N SER A 336 -52.32 25.46 -5.87
CA SER A 336 -53.29 24.82 -6.82
C SER A 336 -52.75 24.60 -8.25
N SER A 337 -51.44 24.66 -8.51
CA SER A 337 -50.88 24.59 -9.87
C SER A 337 -49.71 23.65 -9.97
N THR A 338 -49.60 22.89 -11.07
CA THR A 338 -48.46 21.99 -11.26
C THR A 338 -47.15 22.75 -11.48
N GLN A 339 -46.10 22.30 -10.79
CA GLN A 339 -44.75 22.84 -10.89
C GLN A 339 -43.77 21.78 -11.43
N LEU A 340 -42.53 22.17 -11.73
CA LEU A 340 -41.56 21.29 -12.41
C LEU A 340 -40.25 21.18 -11.62
N LEU A 341 -40.09 20.10 -10.88
CA LEU A 341 -38.87 19.80 -10.13
C LEU A 341 -37.83 19.19 -11.07
N THR A 342 -36.67 19.83 -11.19
CA THR A 342 -35.67 19.52 -12.23
C THR A 342 -34.37 19.01 -11.62
N PHE A 343 -34.14 17.71 -11.73
CA PHE A 343 -32.95 16.99 -11.29
C PHE A 343 -31.86 17.08 -12.37
N THR A 344 -30.60 17.21 -11.98
CA THR A 344 -29.45 17.18 -12.89
C THR A 344 -28.72 15.85 -12.75
N VAL A 345 -28.58 15.13 -13.87
CA VAL A 345 -27.72 13.95 -13.97
C VAL A 345 -26.37 14.40 -14.54
N THR A 346 -25.30 14.12 -13.82
CA THR A 346 -23.93 14.49 -14.14
C THR A 346 -23.15 13.25 -14.53
N ARG A 347 -22.45 13.29 -15.67
CA ARG A 347 -21.34 12.40 -15.98
C ARG A 347 -20.04 13.02 -15.49
N THR A 348 -19.21 12.23 -14.82
CA THR A 348 -17.80 12.53 -14.56
C THR A 348 -16.92 11.54 -15.33
N GLY A 349 -15.76 11.99 -15.80
CA GLY A 349 -14.87 11.23 -16.68
C GLY A 349 -15.04 11.56 -18.16
N THR A 350 -13.92 11.48 -18.89
CA THR A 350 -13.87 11.53 -20.35
C THR A 350 -14.44 10.25 -20.96
N THR A 351 -15.02 10.34 -22.16
CA THR A 351 -15.45 9.13 -22.88
C THR A 351 -15.61 9.37 -24.37
N ALA A 352 -15.20 8.37 -25.16
CA ALA A 352 -15.31 8.35 -26.62
C ALA A 352 -16.75 8.09 -27.11
N SER A 353 -17.57 7.41 -26.30
CA SER A 353 -18.96 7.06 -26.61
C SER A 353 -19.94 7.89 -25.79
N ALA A 354 -21.14 8.14 -26.32
CA ALA A 354 -22.21 8.73 -25.51
C ALA A 354 -22.61 7.73 -24.41
N VAL A 355 -22.86 8.23 -23.20
CA VAL A 355 -23.38 7.43 -22.09
C VAL A 355 -24.89 7.56 -22.06
N GLY A 356 -25.58 6.50 -21.64
CA GLY A 356 -27.03 6.47 -21.54
C GLY A 356 -27.51 5.78 -20.27
N PHE A 357 -28.68 6.16 -19.79
CA PHE A 357 -29.32 5.60 -18.60
C PHE A 357 -30.84 5.59 -18.76
N SER A 358 -31.52 4.71 -18.04
CA SER A 358 -32.96 4.78 -17.79
C SER A 358 -33.23 5.49 -16.46
N PHE A 359 -34.41 6.10 -16.30
CA PHE A 359 -34.86 6.64 -15.02
C PHE A 359 -36.32 6.31 -14.75
N ALA A 360 -36.68 6.19 -13.47
CA ALA A 360 -38.06 6.11 -13.01
C ALA A 360 -38.22 6.73 -11.62
N THR A 361 -39.29 7.50 -11.42
CA THR A 361 -39.70 7.97 -10.09
C THR A 361 -40.24 6.82 -9.24
N ALA A 362 -40.00 6.84 -7.94
CA ALA A 362 -40.64 5.97 -6.95
C ALA A 362 -41.13 6.78 -5.75
N ASN A 363 -42.29 6.40 -5.23
CA ASN A 363 -42.91 7.03 -4.05
C ASN A 363 -42.03 6.83 -2.81
N ASP A 364 -42.10 7.75 -1.87
CA ASP A 364 -41.51 7.60 -0.53
C ASP A 364 -42.52 8.08 0.53
N THR A 365 -42.41 9.32 1.01
CA THR A 365 -43.50 9.94 1.80
C THR A 365 -44.52 10.61 0.88
N ALA A 366 -44.06 11.32 -0.15
CA ALA A 366 -44.89 11.77 -1.27
C ALA A 366 -45.23 10.58 -2.19
N THR A 367 -46.47 10.50 -2.64
CA THR A 367 -47.05 9.38 -3.38
C THR A 367 -47.92 9.81 -4.57
N THR A 368 -47.77 9.09 -5.68
CA THR A 368 -48.62 9.28 -6.87
C THR A 368 -50.07 8.76 -6.68
N ALA A 369 -50.45 8.34 -5.48
CA ALA A 369 -51.83 7.96 -5.14
C ALA A 369 -52.59 9.12 -4.47
N ASP A 370 -51.87 9.97 -3.75
CA ASP A 370 -52.39 11.14 -3.06
C ASP A 370 -52.37 12.37 -3.99
N SER A 371 -51.36 12.46 -4.88
CA SER A 371 -51.27 13.15 -6.21
C SER A 371 -50.16 14.20 -6.32
N ASP A 372 -49.47 14.45 -5.23
CA ASP A 372 -48.39 15.40 -4.96
C ASP A 372 -47.24 15.38 -6.00
N TYR A 373 -47.03 14.26 -6.71
CA TYR A 373 -46.30 14.28 -7.98
C TYR A 373 -46.84 13.29 -9.04
N VAL A 374 -46.52 13.58 -10.32
CA VAL A 374 -46.86 12.73 -11.47
C VAL A 374 -45.70 11.79 -11.79
N ALA A 375 -45.98 10.48 -11.79
CA ALA A 375 -45.00 9.44 -12.13
C ALA A 375 -44.27 9.74 -13.46
N ALA A 376 -42.94 9.84 -13.40
CA ALA A 376 -42.08 10.11 -14.55
C ALA A 376 -41.10 8.95 -14.77
N SER A 377 -40.96 8.50 -16.02
CA SER A 377 -39.97 7.51 -16.41
C SER A 377 -39.53 7.72 -17.86
N GLY A 378 -38.33 7.25 -18.19
CA GLY A 378 -37.76 7.43 -19.53
C GLY A 378 -36.30 6.99 -19.61
N SER A 379 -35.58 7.60 -20.55
CA SER A 379 -34.13 7.44 -20.68
C SER A 379 -33.47 8.77 -21.00
N GLY A 380 -32.24 8.94 -20.54
CA GLY A 380 -31.39 10.07 -20.83
C GLY A 380 -30.09 9.63 -21.49
N THR A 381 -29.47 10.54 -22.24
CA THR A 381 -28.11 10.36 -22.78
C THR A 381 -27.28 11.62 -22.55
N ILE A 382 -25.98 11.44 -22.35
CA ILE A 382 -25.01 12.54 -22.22
C ILE A 382 -23.92 12.31 -23.29
N PRO A 383 -23.76 13.22 -24.28
CA PRO A 383 -22.84 13.02 -25.40
C PRO A 383 -21.38 12.81 -25.00
N SER A 384 -20.61 12.08 -25.82
CA SER A 384 -19.16 11.93 -25.63
C SER A 384 -18.42 13.25 -25.63
N GLY A 385 -17.30 13.32 -24.92
CA GLY A 385 -16.53 14.54 -24.74
C GLY A 385 -15.67 14.56 -23.48
N GLY A 386 -15.42 15.77 -22.99
CA GLY A 386 -14.52 16.07 -21.87
C GLY A 386 -14.95 15.53 -20.50
N ALA A 387 -14.12 15.83 -19.50
CA ALA A 387 -14.12 15.23 -18.16
C ALA A 387 -15.40 15.42 -17.32
N SER A 388 -16.35 16.26 -17.74
CA SER A 388 -17.71 16.27 -17.18
C SER A 388 -18.72 16.83 -18.18
N ALA A 389 -19.97 16.35 -18.10
CA ALA A 389 -21.12 16.87 -18.84
C ALA A 389 -22.43 16.50 -18.12
N THR A 390 -23.49 17.29 -18.29
CA THR A 390 -24.78 17.07 -17.60
C THR A 390 -25.96 16.92 -18.55
N THR A 391 -27.07 16.38 -18.03
CA THR A 391 -28.42 16.43 -18.61
C THR A 391 -29.44 16.53 -17.48
N THR A 392 -30.73 16.76 -17.79
CA THR A 392 -31.76 16.99 -16.76
C THR A 392 -32.95 16.06 -16.88
N ILE A 393 -33.42 15.56 -15.74
CA ILE A 393 -34.73 14.89 -15.59
C ILE A 393 -35.70 15.90 -14.97
N ALA A 394 -36.94 15.93 -15.44
CA ALA A 394 -37.96 16.85 -14.93
C ALA A 394 -39.19 16.05 -14.47
N VAL A 395 -39.66 16.32 -13.26
CA VAL A 395 -40.82 15.67 -12.62
C VAL A 395 -41.86 16.73 -12.29
N THR A 396 -43.12 16.45 -12.59
CA THR A 396 -44.23 17.37 -12.33
C THR A 396 -44.73 17.18 -10.91
N ILE A 397 -44.70 18.23 -10.12
CA ILE A 397 -45.27 18.31 -8.76
C ILE A 397 -46.69 18.87 -8.87
N THR A 398 -47.61 18.43 -8.00
CA THR A 398 -49.00 18.92 -7.92
C THR A 398 -49.24 19.45 -6.51
N GLY A 399 -49.32 20.77 -6.31
CA GLY A 399 -49.76 21.32 -5.01
C GLY A 399 -51.27 21.56 -4.95
N ASP A 400 -51.87 21.39 -3.76
CA ASP A 400 -53.25 21.79 -3.49
C ASP A 400 -53.42 22.91 -2.44
N ALA A 401 -54.14 22.70 -1.34
CA ALA A 401 -54.47 23.70 -0.31
C ALA A 401 -54.65 23.03 1.07
N THR A 402 -53.93 21.94 1.33
CA THR A 402 -54.10 21.01 2.46
C THR A 402 -52.87 21.03 3.35
N PHE A 403 -53.01 21.50 4.59
CA PHE A 403 -51.85 21.58 5.48
C PHE A 403 -51.29 20.20 5.87
N GLU A 404 -50.09 19.87 5.40
CA GLU A 404 -49.43 18.58 5.60
C GLU A 404 -47.95 18.66 6.01
N ASN A 405 -47.13 17.65 5.72
CA ASN A 405 -45.71 17.63 6.11
C ASN A 405 -44.81 18.22 5.00
N THR A 406 -43.51 18.27 5.25
CA THR A 406 -42.52 18.25 4.16
C THR A 406 -42.29 16.80 3.77
N GLU A 407 -42.37 16.51 2.48
CA GLU A 407 -42.39 15.14 1.95
C GLU A 407 -41.30 14.92 0.88
N SER A 408 -41.13 13.67 0.47
CA SER A 408 -40.05 13.20 -0.40
C SER A 408 -40.52 12.12 -1.37
N PHE A 409 -39.93 12.12 -2.57
CA PHE A 409 -39.97 11.01 -3.52
C PHE A 409 -38.59 10.80 -4.16
N PHE A 410 -38.38 9.67 -4.83
CA PHE A 410 -37.09 9.33 -5.44
C PHE A 410 -37.13 9.38 -6.97
N VAL A 411 -36.03 9.78 -7.60
CA VAL A 411 -35.74 9.55 -9.03
C VAL A 411 -34.58 8.56 -9.14
N ASN A 412 -34.90 7.31 -9.51
CA ASN A 412 -33.92 6.22 -9.56
C ASN A 412 -33.32 6.10 -10.96
N LEU A 413 -31.99 6.19 -11.06
CA LEU A 413 -31.23 5.87 -12.27
C LEU A 413 -30.98 4.37 -12.38
N THR A 414 -31.15 3.82 -13.58
CA THR A 414 -31.04 2.38 -13.85
C THR A 414 -30.48 2.12 -15.25
N ALA A 415 -30.07 0.87 -15.52
CA ALA A 415 -29.62 0.41 -16.84
C ALA A 415 -28.60 1.35 -17.54
N PRO A 416 -27.45 1.65 -16.90
CA PRO A 416 -26.43 2.49 -17.51
C PRO A 416 -25.77 1.79 -18.71
N THR A 417 -25.24 2.59 -19.63
CA THR A 417 -24.56 2.15 -20.84
C THR A 417 -23.33 3.03 -21.09
N ASN A 418 -22.18 2.38 -21.33
CA ASN A 418 -20.85 3.02 -21.43
C ASN A 418 -20.45 3.83 -20.18
N ALA A 419 -21.03 3.50 -19.02
CA ALA A 419 -20.88 4.22 -17.76
C ALA A 419 -21.20 3.31 -16.57
N THR A 420 -20.70 3.68 -15.38
CA THR A 420 -21.18 3.20 -14.08
C THR A 420 -22.12 4.22 -13.45
N ILE A 421 -22.87 3.84 -12.41
CA ILE A 421 -23.68 4.77 -11.61
C ILE A 421 -23.10 4.77 -10.19
N THR A 422 -22.60 5.91 -9.74
CA THR A 422 -22.06 6.11 -8.38
C THR A 422 -23.10 6.70 -7.43
N ASP A 423 -24.04 7.50 -7.95
CA ASP A 423 -25.23 7.91 -7.22
C ASP A 423 -26.49 7.53 -8.04
N PRO A 424 -27.27 6.53 -7.58
CA PRO A 424 -28.42 6.02 -8.31
C PRO A 424 -29.73 6.73 -7.95
N GLN A 425 -29.79 7.63 -6.98
CA GLN A 425 -31.07 8.07 -6.42
C GLN A 425 -31.07 9.56 -6.04
N GLY A 426 -31.75 10.38 -6.84
CA GLY A 426 -31.99 11.78 -6.50
C GLY A 426 -33.26 11.91 -5.67
N VAL A 427 -33.19 12.57 -4.51
CA VAL A 427 -34.34 12.87 -3.65
C VAL A 427 -35.02 14.16 -4.11
N GLY A 428 -36.31 14.07 -4.41
CA GLY A 428 -37.18 15.23 -4.66
C GLY A 428 -37.97 15.57 -3.40
N THR A 429 -37.63 16.69 -2.75
CA THR A 429 -38.34 17.18 -1.56
C THR A 429 -39.44 18.17 -1.94
N ILE A 430 -40.64 17.97 -1.38
CA ILE A 430 -41.81 18.82 -1.55
C ILE A 430 -42.08 19.50 -0.19
N THR A 431 -42.05 20.82 -0.13
CA THR A 431 -42.23 21.59 1.11
C THR A 431 -43.60 22.27 1.18
N ASN A 432 -44.36 21.98 2.23
CA ASN A 432 -45.66 22.58 2.51
C ASN A 432 -45.61 24.14 2.56
N ASP A 433 -46.43 24.83 1.74
CA ASP A 433 -46.66 26.30 1.81
C ASP A 433 -48.03 26.75 2.34
N ASP A 434 -48.87 25.81 2.78
CA ASP A 434 -50.25 26.04 3.19
C ASP A 434 -50.46 26.53 4.62
N THR A 435 -51.63 27.14 4.84
CA THR A 435 -52.01 27.70 6.14
C THR A 435 -52.48 26.62 7.10
N ALA A 436 -51.75 26.44 8.21
CA ALA A 436 -52.15 25.55 9.30
C ALA A 436 -53.58 25.84 9.81
N PRO A 437 -54.37 24.80 10.11
CA PRO A 437 -55.77 24.95 10.52
C PRO A 437 -55.91 25.64 11.89
N THR A 438 -57.13 26.05 12.21
CA THR A 438 -57.48 26.80 13.43
C THR A 438 -58.33 25.96 14.39
N LEU A 439 -58.17 26.16 15.70
CA LEU A 439 -58.98 25.56 16.77
C LEU A 439 -59.82 26.62 17.49
N THR A 440 -61.05 26.24 17.86
CA THR A 440 -61.98 27.03 18.70
C THR A 440 -62.73 26.11 19.67
N ILE A 441 -63.27 26.65 20.76
CA ILE A 441 -64.10 25.96 21.76
C ILE A 441 -65.37 26.78 22.03
N ASN A 442 -66.48 26.14 22.44
CA ASN A 442 -67.74 26.84 22.69
C ASN A 442 -68.10 26.95 24.19
N ASP A 443 -68.83 28.02 24.54
CA ASP A 443 -69.50 28.15 25.84
C ASP A 443 -70.66 27.15 25.99
N VAL A 444 -70.91 26.69 27.23
CA VAL A 444 -71.95 25.70 27.58
C VAL A 444 -72.55 25.95 28.97
N SER A 445 -73.76 25.44 29.24
CA SER A 445 -74.45 25.61 30.52
C SER A 445 -75.20 24.34 30.97
N ILE A 446 -75.22 24.07 32.28
CA ILE A 446 -76.00 22.98 32.89
C ILE A 446 -76.53 23.39 34.28
N THR A 447 -77.60 22.72 34.72
CA THR A 447 -78.12 22.80 36.09
C THR A 447 -77.42 21.76 36.96
N GLU A 448 -76.90 22.14 38.13
CA GLU A 448 -76.05 21.24 38.93
C GLU A 448 -76.79 20.02 39.46
N GLY A 449 -78.04 20.19 39.89
CA GLY A 449 -78.89 19.13 40.40
C GLY A 449 -78.48 18.69 41.79
N ASN A 450 -79.46 18.36 42.62
CA ASN A 450 -79.30 18.36 44.09
C ASN A 450 -78.31 17.33 44.68
N ALA A 451 -77.65 16.47 43.91
CA ALA A 451 -76.64 15.54 44.43
C ALA A 451 -75.81 14.86 43.34
N GLY A 452 -74.53 14.64 43.64
CA GLY A 452 -73.66 13.72 42.89
C GLY A 452 -72.85 14.47 41.83
N THR A 453 -72.86 13.98 40.59
CA THR A 453 -72.07 14.59 39.51
C THR A 453 -72.75 14.52 38.15
N GLN A 454 -72.71 15.60 37.39
CA GLN A 454 -73.19 15.68 36.00
C GLN A 454 -72.05 16.05 35.03
N ASN A 455 -72.25 15.79 33.73
CA ASN A 455 -71.23 16.00 32.71
C ASN A 455 -71.56 17.22 31.82
N LEU A 456 -70.76 18.28 31.93
CA LEU A 456 -70.82 19.46 31.06
C LEU A 456 -69.86 19.27 29.89
N VAL A 457 -70.41 19.16 28.68
CA VAL A 457 -69.66 18.74 27.47
C VAL A 457 -69.42 19.91 26.52
N PHE A 458 -68.18 20.38 26.48
CA PHE A 458 -67.67 21.37 25.54
C PHE A 458 -67.31 20.70 24.21
N THR A 459 -67.45 21.41 23.10
CA THR A 459 -67.02 20.97 21.76
C THR A 459 -65.85 21.82 21.27
N VAL A 460 -64.74 21.18 20.92
CA VAL A 460 -63.60 21.82 20.26
C VAL A 460 -63.71 21.57 18.76
N THR A 461 -63.59 22.62 17.96
CA THR A 461 -63.76 22.60 16.49
C THR A 461 -62.47 23.00 15.80
N ARG A 462 -61.99 22.16 14.87
CA ARG A 462 -60.97 22.52 13.87
C ARG A 462 -61.63 23.10 12.62
N THR A 463 -61.07 24.18 12.08
CA THR A 463 -61.41 24.73 10.75
C THR A 463 -60.14 24.91 9.89
N GLY A 464 -60.17 24.38 8.68
CA GLY A 464 -59.04 24.32 7.73
C GLY A 464 -58.80 22.89 7.22
N LEU A 465 -58.34 22.76 5.97
CA LEU A 465 -57.90 21.49 5.38
C LEU A 465 -56.55 21.07 5.98
N THR A 466 -56.38 19.79 6.27
CA THR A 466 -55.11 19.23 6.74
C THR A 466 -55.06 17.71 6.59
N ALA A 467 -53.90 17.18 6.21
CA ALA A 467 -53.60 15.74 6.25
C ALA A 467 -53.18 15.28 7.67
N LEU A 468 -52.97 16.21 8.60
CA LEU A 468 -52.45 15.94 9.94
C LEU A 468 -53.55 16.01 11.03
N PRO A 469 -53.47 15.17 12.08
CA PRO A 469 -54.31 15.34 13.25
C PRO A 469 -53.88 16.59 14.03
N ALA A 470 -54.84 17.43 14.42
CA ALA A 470 -54.58 18.59 15.26
C ALA A 470 -54.69 18.19 16.73
N SER A 471 -53.61 18.28 17.51
CA SER A 471 -53.64 18.02 18.95
C SER A 471 -53.62 19.32 19.77
N PHE A 472 -54.04 19.24 21.03
CA PHE A 472 -54.00 20.33 22.01
C PHE A 472 -54.08 19.78 23.44
N THR A 473 -53.67 20.59 24.42
CA THR A 473 -53.89 20.34 25.85
C THR A 473 -55.04 21.21 26.36
N ALA A 474 -55.87 20.69 27.26
CA ALA A 474 -57.00 21.41 27.83
C ALA A 474 -56.97 21.37 29.36
N VAL A 475 -57.13 22.53 29.99
CA VAL A 475 -57.13 22.68 31.45
C VAL A 475 -58.30 23.58 31.88
N THR A 476 -58.93 23.24 33.00
CA THR A 476 -59.91 24.11 33.64
C THR A 476 -59.22 25.24 34.41
N ALA A 477 -59.94 26.33 34.63
CA ALA A 477 -59.60 27.35 35.63
C ALA A 477 -60.89 27.92 36.23
N ASP A 478 -60.82 28.23 37.53
CA ASP A 478 -61.93 28.74 38.33
C ASP A 478 -62.40 30.11 37.85
N GLY A 479 -63.71 30.40 38.02
CA GLY A 479 -64.32 31.67 37.62
C GLY A 479 -65.00 32.34 38.81
N THR A 480 -66.30 32.09 38.98
CA THR A 480 -66.96 32.17 40.30
C THR A 480 -67.01 30.78 40.92
N ALA A 481 -67.38 29.77 40.11
CA ALA A 481 -67.24 28.35 40.44
C ALA A 481 -65.77 27.96 40.55
N SER A 482 -65.48 27.13 41.54
CA SER A 482 -64.16 26.70 42.00
C SER A 482 -64.05 25.18 42.05
N ALA A 483 -62.88 24.65 41.69
CA ALA A 483 -62.56 23.25 41.94
C ALA A 483 -61.96 23.06 43.35
N PRO A 484 -62.33 22.00 44.10
CA PRO A 484 -63.18 20.87 43.72
C PRO A 484 -64.61 20.97 44.29
N SER A 485 -65.12 22.15 44.66
CA SER A 485 -66.46 22.30 45.24
C SER A 485 -67.53 22.10 44.17
N ASP A 486 -67.47 22.88 43.08
CA ASP A 486 -68.61 23.08 42.18
C ASP A 486 -68.39 22.33 40.85
N TYR A 487 -67.12 22.06 40.53
CA TYR A 487 -66.71 21.14 39.47
C TYR A 487 -65.38 20.44 39.80
N LEU A 488 -65.12 19.30 39.16
CA LEU A 488 -63.86 18.58 39.27
C LEU A 488 -62.88 19.02 38.17
N ALA A 489 -61.66 19.43 38.54
CA ALA A 489 -60.62 19.92 37.62
C ALA A 489 -60.02 18.87 36.64
N ALA A 490 -60.63 17.69 36.52
CA ALA A 490 -60.12 16.56 35.74
C ALA A 490 -60.58 16.60 34.27
N LEU A 491 -59.85 17.34 33.43
CA LEU A 491 -59.89 17.16 31.97
C LEU A 491 -58.82 16.17 31.49
N ALA A 492 -59.07 15.53 30.35
CA ALA A 492 -58.05 14.74 29.68
C ALA A 492 -56.92 15.67 29.19
N GLY A 493 -55.73 15.54 29.79
CA GLY A 493 -54.64 16.50 29.64
C GLY A 493 -54.10 16.71 28.22
N SER A 494 -54.47 15.84 27.27
CA SER A 494 -54.20 15.99 25.83
C SER A 494 -55.35 15.38 25.02
N ALA A 495 -55.80 16.07 23.97
CA ALA A 495 -56.81 15.60 23.04
C ALA A 495 -56.41 15.92 21.58
N SER A 496 -57.08 15.28 20.61
CA SER A 496 -56.81 15.47 19.19
C SER A 496 -58.04 15.35 18.31
N ILE A 497 -58.09 16.13 17.23
CA ILE A 497 -59.07 16.02 16.14
C ILE A 497 -58.37 15.35 14.95
N ALA A 498 -58.89 14.21 14.50
CA ALA A 498 -58.32 13.42 13.40
C ALA A 498 -58.24 14.21 12.08
N ALA A 499 -57.29 13.87 11.21
CA ALA A 499 -57.03 14.52 9.92
C ALA A 499 -58.24 14.57 8.96
N GLY A 500 -58.14 15.41 7.93
CA GLY A 500 -59.06 15.46 6.80
C GLY A 500 -60.26 16.39 6.98
N GLY A 501 -60.82 16.83 5.84
CA GLY A 501 -61.99 17.70 5.75
C GLY A 501 -61.73 19.15 6.17
N ALA A 502 -62.56 20.07 5.69
CA ALA A 502 -62.43 21.50 6.00
C ALA A 502 -62.84 21.86 7.45
N THR A 503 -63.55 20.96 8.14
CA THR A 503 -63.90 21.07 9.55
C THR A 503 -63.88 19.70 10.23
N GLY A 504 -63.53 19.68 11.52
CA GLY A 504 -63.57 18.50 12.38
C GLY A 504 -63.87 18.89 13.83
N THR A 505 -64.35 17.96 14.66
CA THR A 505 -64.69 18.23 16.06
C THR A 505 -64.23 17.13 17.01
N THR A 506 -64.06 17.48 18.28
CA THR A 506 -63.95 16.54 19.41
C THR A 506 -64.61 17.16 20.64
N THR A 507 -64.86 16.38 21.70
CA THR A 507 -65.53 16.85 22.92
C THR A 507 -64.62 16.77 24.14
N LEU A 508 -64.79 17.73 25.05
CA LEU A 508 -64.17 17.77 26.37
C LEU A 508 -65.28 17.76 27.42
N THR A 509 -65.16 16.90 28.43
CA THR A 509 -66.18 16.76 29.48
C THR A 509 -65.62 17.24 30.80
N ALA A 510 -66.16 18.33 31.33
CA ALA A 510 -65.99 18.69 32.73
C ALA A 510 -67.07 17.99 33.57
N THR A 511 -66.70 17.53 34.76
CA THR A 511 -67.64 16.94 35.71
C THR A 511 -68.05 18.02 36.71
N ILE A 512 -69.32 18.39 36.70
CA ILE A 512 -69.96 19.35 37.61
C ILE A 512 -70.43 18.57 38.83
N ASN A 513 -70.22 19.12 40.02
CA ASN A 513 -70.70 18.53 41.25
C ASN A 513 -72.12 19.04 41.53
N GLY A 514 -73.01 18.13 41.92
CA GLY A 514 -74.33 18.46 42.41
C GLY A 514 -74.31 18.58 43.93
N ASP A 515 -74.60 19.77 44.42
CA ASP A 515 -74.66 20.20 45.82
C ASP A 515 -76.15 20.48 46.20
N PHE A 516 -76.45 21.14 47.32
CA PHE A 516 -77.80 21.46 47.79
C PHE A 516 -77.94 22.90 48.33
N ILE A 517 -76.96 23.79 48.12
CA ILE A 517 -76.92 25.16 48.62
C ILE A 517 -77.79 26.06 47.72
N VAL A 518 -78.65 26.87 48.35
CA VAL A 518 -79.43 27.87 47.61
C VAL A 518 -78.58 29.09 47.27
N GLU A 519 -77.85 29.02 46.17
CA GLU A 519 -76.95 30.09 45.70
C GLU A 519 -77.32 30.74 44.36
N ALA A 520 -76.35 31.24 43.60
CA ALA A 520 -76.54 31.95 42.34
C ALA A 520 -75.92 31.16 41.18
N ASN A 521 -76.30 31.45 39.94
CA ASN A 521 -75.68 30.81 38.78
C ASN A 521 -74.20 31.23 38.67
N GLU A 522 -73.32 30.24 38.48
CA GLU A 522 -71.87 30.35 38.59
C GLU A 522 -71.17 30.09 37.25
N THR A 523 -69.88 30.44 37.11
CA THR A 523 -69.07 30.08 35.93
C THR A 523 -67.65 29.61 36.23
N PHE A 524 -67.10 28.78 35.33
CA PHE A 524 -65.67 28.44 35.22
C PHE A 524 -65.26 28.43 33.75
N VAL A 525 -63.97 28.23 33.43
CA VAL A 525 -63.49 28.21 32.03
C VAL A 525 -62.62 27.00 31.71
N VAL A 526 -62.67 26.57 30.44
CA VAL A 526 -61.78 25.56 29.84
C VAL A 526 -60.83 26.25 28.88
N ASN A 527 -59.54 26.23 29.19
CA ASN A 527 -58.49 26.87 28.41
C ASN A 527 -57.78 25.86 27.50
N LEU A 528 -57.74 26.13 26.21
CA LEU A 528 -56.94 25.39 25.23
C LEU A 528 -55.50 25.91 25.19
N SER A 529 -54.55 24.99 25.03
CA SER A 529 -53.11 25.26 25.09
C SER A 529 -52.30 24.23 24.27
N ALA A 530 -51.00 24.48 24.09
CA ALA A 530 -50.01 23.59 23.47
C ALA A 530 -50.52 22.82 22.22
N SER A 531 -51.03 23.54 21.22
CA SER A 531 -51.52 22.91 19.99
C SER A 531 -50.38 22.43 19.08
N SER A 532 -50.59 21.30 18.43
CA SER A 532 -49.75 20.81 17.32
C SER A 532 -50.55 20.69 16.03
N SER A 533 -49.90 20.95 14.90
CA SER A 533 -50.50 20.95 13.55
C SER A 533 -51.76 21.83 13.40
N ALA A 534 -51.93 22.81 14.30
CA ALA A 534 -53.00 23.80 14.30
C ALA A 534 -52.63 25.01 15.16
N THR A 535 -53.26 26.15 14.87
CA THR A 535 -53.24 27.37 15.67
C THR A 535 -54.52 27.47 16.52
N ILE A 536 -54.48 28.11 17.69
CA ILE A 536 -55.67 28.34 18.52
C ILE A 536 -56.21 29.73 18.20
N ALA A 537 -57.43 29.80 17.65
CA ALA A 537 -58.11 31.04 17.27
C ALA A 537 -59.10 31.51 18.35
N ASP A 538 -59.71 30.57 19.07
CA ASP A 538 -60.41 30.81 20.33
C ASP A 538 -59.91 29.80 21.36
N ASN A 539 -59.39 30.30 22.49
CA ASN A 539 -58.69 29.51 23.48
C ASN A 539 -59.48 29.28 24.78
N GLN A 540 -60.72 29.77 24.90
CA GLN A 540 -61.46 29.74 26.17
C GLN A 540 -62.95 29.44 25.99
N GLY A 541 -63.42 28.32 26.52
CA GLY A 541 -64.83 27.97 26.58
C GLY A 541 -65.38 28.16 28.00
N THR A 542 -66.46 28.91 28.16
CA THR A 542 -67.07 29.18 29.48
C THR A 542 -68.09 28.10 29.84
N GLY A 543 -67.91 27.46 31.00
CA GLY A 543 -68.93 26.62 31.62
C GLY A 543 -69.79 27.44 32.57
N THR A 544 -71.11 27.37 32.43
CA THR A 544 -72.07 27.99 33.36
C THR A 544 -72.82 26.92 34.15
N ILE A 545 -72.91 27.09 35.46
CA ILE A 545 -73.65 26.22 36.39
C ILE A 545 -74.89 26.98 36.89
N THR A 546 -76.02 26.30 37.11
CA THR A 546 -77.27 26.96 37.53
C THR A 546 -77.98 26.21 38.66
N ASN A 547 -78.44 26.96 39.67
CA ASN A 547 -79.11 26.48 40.88
C ASN A 547 -80.57 26.03 40.67
N ASP A 548 -80.94 24.89 41.27
CA ASP A 548 -82.30 24.34 41.34
C ASP A 548 -82.85 23.99 42.75
N ASP A 549 -82.18 24.42 43.83
CA ASP A 549 -82.55 24.15 45.23
C ASP A 549 -83.58 25.12 45.86
N THR A 550 -84.26 24.68 46.93
CA THR A 550 -85.27 25.49 47.65
C THR A 550 -85.48 25.06 49.12
N ALA A 551 -85.53 26.07 50.01
CA ALA A 551 -85.64 25.90 51.46
C ALA A 551 -87.03 25.44 51.97
N GLY A 552 -87.03 24.63 53.03
CA GLY A 552 -88.23 24.02 53.62
C GLY A 552 -87.91 22.99 54.72
N ILE A 553 -88.92 22.56 55.50
CA ILE A 553 -88.81 21.52 56.55
C ILE A 553 -89.82 20.41 56.28
N THR A 554 -89.35 19.16 56.27
CA THR A 554 -90.20 17.94 56.20
C THR A 554 -90.18 17.22 57.54
N VAL A 555 -91.33 16.66 57.96
CA VAL A 555 -91.48 15.88 59.20
C VAL A 555 -91.99 14.48 58.90
N VAL A 556 -91.33 13.45 59.43
CA VAL A 556 -91.73 12.04 59.25
C VAL A 556 -91.71 11.32 60.60
N GLN A 557 -92.86 10.79 61.03
CA GLN A 557 -92.95 9.87 62.17
C GLN A 557 -92.52 8.47 61.73
N SER A 558 -91.74 7.77 62.56
CA SER A 558 -91.51 6.32 62.42
C SER A 558 -92.83 5.57 62.29
N ALA A 559 -92.88 4.55 61.42
CA ALA A 559 -94.05 3.70 61.16
C ALA A 559 -95.41 4.40 60.89
N GLY A 560 -95.45 5.74 60.74
CA GLY A 560 -96.65 6.57 60.71
C GLY A 560 -97.15 7.10 62.06
N THR A 561 -96.64 6.60 63.20
CA THR A 561 -96.98 7.04 64.57
C THR A 561 -95.81 6.75 65.53
N THR A 562 -95.52 7.64 66.48
CA THR A 562 -94.44 7.43 67.46
C THR A 562 -94.92 6.61 68.68
N ASN A 563 -94.20 5.55 69.07
CA ASN A 563 -94.52 4.61 70.15
C ASN A 563 -93.25 4.17 70.91
N VAL A 564 -92.94 4.85 72.02
CA VAL A 564 -91.67 4.77 72.76
C VAL A 564 -91.69 3.74 73.90
N THR A 565 -90.66 3.72 74.76
CA THR A 565 -90.50 2.83 75.93
C THR A 565 -89.93 3.60 77.13
N GLU A 566 -90.33 3.24 78.34
CA GLU A 566 -89.69 3.61 79.62
C GLU A 566 -88.29 2.96 79.63
N GLY A 567 -87.23 3.73 79.45
CA GLY A 567 -85.83 3.26 79.36
C GLY A 567 -85.40 2.54 78.08
N GLY A 568 -86.28 1.73 77.48
CA GLY A 568 -85.94 0.85 76.36
C GLY A 568 -86.03 1.50 74.97
N ALA A 569 -86.85 0.93 74.08
CA ALA A 569 -87.07 1.40 72.71
C ALA A 569 -87.77 2.78 72.65
N THR A 570 -86.98 3.83 72.87
CA THR A 570 -87.30 5.17 72.37
C THR A 570 -87.74 5.11 70.92
N ASP A 571 -88.75 5.88 70.56
CA ASP A 571 -89.22 5.96 69.19
C ASP A 571 -89.19 7.40 68.69
N THR A 572 -89.26 7.56 67.38
CA THR A 572 -88.61 8.67 66.71
C THR A 572 -89.53 9.37 65.73
N TYR A 573 -89.27 10.65 65.52
CA TYR A 573 -89.70 11.31 64.31
C TYR A 573 -88.57 12.22 63.83
N THR A 574 -88.32 12.22 62.53
CA THR A 574 -87.24 13.00 61.94
C THR A 574 -87.81 14.31 61.43
N LEU A 575 -87.10 15.41 61.68
CA LEU A 575 -87.23 16.63 60.88
C LEU A 575 -86.02 16.72 59.95
N VAL A 576 -86.21 17.16 58.72
CA VAL A 576 -85.12 17.37 57.75
C VAL A 576 -85.35 18.67 57.00
N LEU A 577 -84.29 19.41 56.71
CA LEU A 577 -84.38 20.58 55.83
C LEU A 577 -84.35 20.11 54.36
N THR A 578 -84.94 20.88 53.43
CA THR A 578 -84.96 20.52 52.00
C THR A 578 -83.84 21.15 51.16
N SER A 579 -83.04 22.06 51.71
CA SER A 579 -81.81 22.60 51.11
C SER A 579 -80.79 22.97 52.20
N GLN A 580 -79.52 23.15 51.83
CA GLN A 580 -78.47 23.52 52.76
C GLN A 580 -78.65 24.98 53.27
N PRO A 581 -78.71 25.21 54.59
CA PRO A 581 -78.86 26.55 55.16
C PRO A 581 -77.51 27.27 55.23
N ILE A 582 -77.49 28.56 54.90
CA ILE A 582 -76.29 29.40 54.99
C ILE A 582 -76.06 29.99 56.39
N GLY A 583 -76.89 29.61 57.36
CA GLY A 583 -76.73 29.89 58.78
C GLY A 583 -77.70 29.07 59.62
N ASP A 584 -77.28 28.63 60.80
CA ASP A 584 -77.94 27.55 61.54
C ASP A 584 -79.45 27.74 61.76
N VAL A 585 -80.22 26.67 61.55
CA VAL A 585 -81.67 26.64 61.78
C VAL A 585 -81.96 25.90 63.08
N SER A 586 -82.38 26.65 64.08
CA SER A 586 -82.77 26.13 65.40
C SER A 586 -84.27 25.82 65.43
N VAL A 587 -84.63 24.55 65.66
CA VAL A 587 -86.01 24.09 65.83
C VAL A 587 -86.25 23.63 67.27
N ALA A 588 -86.83 24.50 68.09
CA ALA A 588 -87.14 24.23 69.49
C ALA A 588 -88.39 23.34 69.62
N LEU A 589 -88.32 22.29 70.45
CA LEU A 589 -89.37 21.28 70.66
C LEU A 589 -89.83 21.23 72.12
N ASN A 590 -91.08 20.85 72.37
CA ASN A 590 -91.66 20.72 73.72
C ASN A 590 -92.65 19.54 73.79
N GLY A 591 -92.41 18.58 74.70
CA GLY A 591 -93.18 17.32 74.84
C GLY A 591 -93.98 17.13 76.15
N GLY A 592 -94.12 18.18 76.97
CA GLY A 592 -94.89 18.10 78.21
C GLY A 592 -94.18 17.31 79.33
N ALA A 593 -94.89 16.36 79.95
CA ALA A 593 -94.51 15.73 81.24
C ALA A 593 -94.59 14.19 81.26
N GLN A 594 -94.66 13.55 80.09
CA GLN A 594 -94.67 12.09 79.94
C GLN A 594 -93.59 11.61 78.96
N VAL A 595 -93.20 12.48 78.03
CA VAL A 595 -92.14 12.20 77.06
C VAL A 595 -91.15 13.38 76.98
N THR A 596 -89.88 13.05 76.84
CA THR A 596 -88.79 14.01 76.64
C THR A 596 -88.33 13.92 75.18
N PRO A 597 -88.71 14.86 74.31
CA PRO A 597 -88.12 14.97 72.97
C PRO A 597 -86.69 15.50 73.09
N SER A 598 -85.73 14.75 72.57
CA SER A 598 -84.31 15.12 72.56
C SER A 598 -83.69 14.81 71.19
N PRO A 599 -82.84 15.68 70.61
CA PRO A 599 -82.44 16.99 71.12
C PRO A 599 -83.56 18.04 71.07
N THR A 600 -83.45 19.10 71.89
CA THR A 600 -84.26 20.32 71.75
C THR A 600 -83.48 21.55 72.22
N PRO A 601 -83.32 22.60 71.39
CA PRO A 601 -83.65 22.63 69.96
C PRO A 601 -82.82 21.65 69.13
N LEU A 602 -83.37 21.22 67.99
CA LEU A 602 -82.58 20.68 66.89
C LEU A 602 -81.79 21.82 66.24
N LEU A 603 -80.58 21.56 65.76
CA LEU A 603 -79.74 22.55 65.09
C LEU A 603 -79.28 22.02 63.74
N PHE A 604 -79.91 22.50 62.68
CA PHE A 604 -79.54 22.21 61.30
C PHE A 604 -78.57 23.29 60.83
N THR A 605 -77.28 22.98 60.96
CA THR A 605 -76.15 23.70 60.38
C THR A 605 -76.00 23.33 58.91
N SER A 606 -75.12 24.02 58.18
CA SER A 606 -74.74 23.63 56.82
C SER A 606 -74.15 22.21 56.72
N GLY A 607 -73.67 21.60 57.80
CA GLY A 607 -73.10 20.25 57.80
C GLY A 607 -74.05 19.10 58.16
N ASN A 608 -75.32 19.36 58.51
CA ASN A 608 -76.24 18.32 59.03
C ASN A 608 -77.74 18.61 58.76
N TRP A 609 -78.03 19.28 57.65
CA TRP A 609 -79.38 19.75 57.31
C TRP A 609 -80.24 18.69 56.58
N ASN A 610 -79.63 17.91 55.67
CA ASN A 610 -80.21 16.80 54.90
C ASN A 610 -80.25 15.50 55.68
N LEU A 611 -79.41 15.39 56.71
CA LEU A 611 -79.50 14.32 57.68
C LEU A 611 -80.81 14.52 58.45
N PRO A 612 -81.78 13.59 58.36
CA PRO A 612 -83.04 13.74 59.07
C PRO A 612 -82.76 13.66 60.57
N GLN A 613 -82.81 14.81 61.25
CA GLN A 613 -82.49 14.89 62.67
C GLN A 613 -83.61 14.21 63.44
N THR A 614 -83.28 13.00 63.86
CA THR A 614 -84.06 12.12 64.71
C THR A 614 -84.32 12.81 66.04
N VAL A 615 -85.56 13.25 66.26
CA VAL A 615 -86.06 13.52 67.60
C VAL A 615 -86.28 12.15 68.24
N THR A 616 -85.34 11.76 69.09
CA THR A 616 -85.54 10.63 69.99
C THR A 616 -86.56 11.07 71.03
N VAL A 617 -87.74 10.47 70.98
CA VAL A 617 -88.75 10.66 72.00
C VAL A 617 -88.53 9.56 73.04
N THR A 618 -88.10 9.98 74.23
CA THR A 618 -87.91 9.08 75.38
C THR A 618 -89.14 9.16 76.27
N ALA A 619 -89.65 8.03 76.78
CA ALA A 619 -90.39 8.11 78.04
C ALA A 619 -89.39 8.30 79.20
N VAL A 620 -89.89 8.62 80.38
CA VAL A 620 -89.03 8.76 81.56
C VAL A 620 -88.75 7.38 82.15
N ASP A 621 -87.48 7.09 82.41
CA ASP A 621 -86.96 5.77 82.81
C ASP A 621 -86.75 5.63 84.33
N ASP A 622 -86.90 4.42 84.85
CA ASP A 622 -86.40 4.03 86.16
C ASP A 622 -85.99 2.52 86.18
N PRO A 623 -85.07 2.08 87.07
CA PRO A 623 -84.41 0.78 86.99
C PRO A 623 -85.27 -0.38 87.56
N VAL A 624 -86.57 -0.36 87.25
CA VAL A 624 -87.59 -1.34 87.67
C VAL A 624 -88.54 -1.60 86.50
N ILE A 625 -89.13 -2.79 86.44
CA ILE A 625 -89.85 -3.31 85.25
C ILE A 625 -91.39 -3.18 85.46
N GLU A 626 -92.10 -2.30 84.72
CA GLU A 626 -93.58 -2.06 84.82
C GLU A 626 -94.38 -2.06 83.47
N GLY A 627 -94.48 -0.99 82.65
CA GLY A 627 -95.39 -1.05 81.46
C GLY A 627 -95.65 0.19 80.56
N ASN A 628 -96.90 0.32 80.06
CA ASN A 628 -97.22 1.05 78.80
C ASN A 628 -98.15 2.30 78.97
N HIS A 629 -97.71 3.54 78.62
CA HIS A 629 -98.53 4.79 78.66
C HIS A 629 -98.49 5.72 77.37
N SER A 630 -98.51 7.08 77.42
CA SER A 630 -98.60 7.97 76.21
C SER A 630 -98.26 9.49 76.36
N GLY A 631 -98.12 10.27 75.26
CA GLY A 631 -97.76 11.72 75.23
C GLY A 631 -97.94 12.49 73.88
N SER A 632 -97.46 13.75 73.76
CA SER A 632 -97.49 14.58 72.51
C SER A 632 -96.49 15.77 72.50
N ILE A 633 -96.14 16.32 71.32
CA ILE A 633 -95.02 17.27 71.11
C ILE A 633 -95.34 18.40 70.11
N ALA A 634 -94.82 19.62 70.32
CA ALA A 634 -94.93 20.79 69.41
C ALA A 634 -93.58 21.54 69.19
N SER A 635 -93.50 22.42 68.17
CA SER A 635 -92.23 23.03 67.70
C SER A 635 -92.28 24.52 67.31
N VAL A 636 -91.10 25.18 67.27
CA VAL A 636 -90.86 26.59 66.82
C VAL A 636 -89.52 26.70 66.07
N VAL A 637 -89.47 27.42 64.95
CA VAL A 637 -88.27 27.55 64.08
C VAL A 637 -87.68 28.97 64.09
N SER A 638 -86.35 29.09 64.16
CA SER A 638 -85.62 30.37 64.07
C SER A 638 -84.23 30.17 63.44
N SER A 639 -83.78 31.14 62.62
CA SER A 639 -82.46 31.09 61.97
C SER A 639 -81.89 32.48 61.68
N SER A 640 -80.59 32.57 61.43
CA SER A 640 -79.96 33.73 60.76
C SER A 640 -80.08 33.67 59.23
N ASP A 641 -80.34 32.50 58.66
CA ASP A 641 -80.72 32.33 57.25
C ASP A 641 -82.13 32.91 57.02
N GLY A 642 -82.23 33.86 56.09
CA GLY A 642 -83.49 34.53 55.74
C GLY A 642 -84.54 33.62 55.12
N ASN A 643 -84.12 32.48 54.54
CA ASN A 643 -85.01 31.50 53.90
C ASN A 643 -85.68 30.56 54.92
N TYR A 644 -85.05 30.36 56.08
CA TYR A 644 -85.49 29.41 57.12
C TYR A 644 -86.13 30.05 58.36
N ASN A 645 -85.85 31.33 58.61
CA ASN A 645 -86.29 31.99 59.84
C ASN A 645 -87.82 32.13 59.95
N GLY A 646 -88.43 31.53 60.98
CA GLY A 646 -89.87 31.64 61.26
C GLY A 646 -90.77 30.67 60.48
N LEU A 647 -90.22 29.64 59.85
CA LEU A 647 -90.99 28.61 59.13
C LEU A 647 -91.95 27.84 60.07
N VAL A 648 -93.13 27.46 59.56
CA VAL A 648 -94.20 26.84 60.37
C VAL A 648 -94.21 25.31 60.21
N VAL A 649 -94.29 24.59 61.34
CA VAL A 649 -94.24 23.12 61.42
C VAL A 649 -95.42 22.60 62.26
N ALA A 650 -95.90 21.38 61.98
CA ALA A 650 -97.04 20.74 62.65
C ALA A 650 -96.63 19.86 63.86
N PRO A 651 -97.49 19.70 64.89
CA PRO A 651 -97.22 18.91 66.10
C PRO A 651 -97.38 17.38 65.91
N VAL A 652 -96.81 16.61 66.84
CA VAL A 652 -96.63 15.13 66.81
C VAL A 652 -97.25 14.45 68.05
N SER A 653 -97.59 13.15 67.98
CA SER A 653 -98.29 12.38 69.04
C SER A 653 -97.63 11.03 69.33
N VAL A 654 -97.74 10.52 70.58
CA VAL A 654 -96.82 9.48 71.11
C VAL A 654 -97.50 8.42 72.04
N ALA A 655 -97.05 7.15 72.00
CA ALA A 655 -97.37 6.05 72.96
C ALA A 655 -96.11 5.51 73.72
N ILE A 656 -96.20 4.63 74.74
CA ILE A 656 -95.09 4.20 75.67
C ILE A 656 -95.14 2.67 76.05
N THR A 657 -94.02 1.99 76.43
CA THR A 657 -93.79 0.51 76.68
C THR A 657 -92.61 0.14 77.66
N ASP A 658 -92.16 -1.14 77.83
CA ASP A 658 -91.19 -1.74 78.82
C ASP A 658 -89.77 -2.28 78.37
N ASN A 659 -88.82 -2.64 79.29
CA ASN A 659 -87.32 -2.51 79.10
C ASN A 659 -86.24 -3.66 79.30
N ASP A 660 -85.75 -3.98 80.52
CA ASP A 660 -84.35 -4.40 80.93
C ASP A 660 -83.59 -5.56 80.18
N THR A 661 -82.22 -5.54 80.14
CA THR A 661 -81.33 -6.55 79.49
C THR A 661 -79.79 -6.49 79.88
N PRO A 662 -79.01 -7.62 79.92
CA PRO A 662 -77.57 -7.72 80.30
C PRO A 662 -76.48 -7.78 79.17
N GLY A 663 -75.18 -7.53 79.46
CA GLY A 663 -74.06 -7.53 78.48
C GLY A 663 -72.64 -7.07 78.92
N VAL A 664 -71.66 -6.98 77.99
CA VAL A 664 -70.22 -6.60 78.19
C VAL A 664 -69.76 -5.52 77.20
N THR A 665 -68.78 -4.68 77.58
CA THR A 665 -68.15 -3.64 76.75
C THR A 665 -66.61 -3.69 76.83
N LEU A 666 -65.91 -3.37 75.74
CA LEU A 666 -64.44 -3.33 75.60
C LEU A 666 -63.99 -2.02 74.92
N VAL A 667 -62.85 -1.44 75.33
CA VAL A 667 -62.29 -0.18 74.76
C VAL A 667 -60.75 -0.22 74.71
N GLU A 668 -60.14 -0.03 73.54
CA GLU A 668 -58.67 0.09 73.34
C GLU A 668 -58.14 1.47 73.76
N SER A 669 -56.88 1.55 74.25
CA SER A 669 -56.25 2.87 74.48
C SER A 669 -55.93 3.54 73.15
N GLY A 670 -56.17 4.86 73.02
CA GLY A 670 -55.91 5.60 71.77
C GLY A 670 -56.90 5.32 70.63
N GLY A 671 -57.61 4.19 70.64
CA GLY A 671 -58.56 3.77 69.60
C GLY A 671 -58.05 2.67 68.66
N ASN A 672 -56.81 2.22 68.85
CA ASN A 672 -56.21 1.04 68.24
C ASN A 672 -55.04 0.54 69.10
N THR A 673 -54.61 -0.70 68.91
CA THR A 673 -53.43 -1.26 69.60
C THR A 673 -52.19 -1.19 68.69
N VAL A 674 -51.11 -0.55 69.13
CA VAL A 674 -49.85 -0.42 68.35
C VAL A 674 -48.61 -0.73 69.20
N VAL A 675 -47.74 -1.62 68.71
CA VAL A 675 -46.53 -2.09 69.42
C VAL A 675 -45.30 -2.12 68.50
N THR A 676 -44.11 -2.25 69.09
CA THR A 676 -42.82 -2.35 68.38
C THR A 676 -42.06 -3.55 68.90
N GLU A 677 -41.40 -4.27 68.00
CA GLU A 677 -40.54 -5.41 68.36
C GLU A 677 -39.37 -4.89 69.21
N GLY A 678 -39.07 -5.60 70.31
CA GLY A 678 -38.11 -5.14 71.32
C GLY A 678 -38.44 -3.82 72.05
N GLY A 679 -39.63 -3.24 71.79
CA GLY A 679 -39.91 -1.82 72.03
C GLY A 679 -41.23 -1.50 72.75
N ALA A 680 -42.10 -0.74 72.09
CA ALA A 680 -43.29 -0.12 72.69
C ALA A 680 -44.45 -1.11 72.95
N THR A 681 -45.24 -0.79 73.98
CA THR A 681 -46.35 -1.62 74.50
C THR A 681 -47.64 -0.79 74.65
N ASP A 682 -48.81 -1.42 74.48
CA ASP A 682 -50.11 -0.74 74.48
C ASP A 682 -51.17 -1.47 75.33
N THR A 683 -52.41 -0.97 75.44
CA THR A 683 -53.43 -1.48 76.38
C THR A 683 -54.88 -1.47 75.85
N TYR A 684 -55.78 -2.17 76.56
CA TYR A 684 -57.23 -2.02 76.42
C TYR A 684 -57.95 -2.32 77.74
N THR A 685 -59.25 -2.04 77.80
CA THR A 685 -60.07 -2.18 79.02
C THR A 685 -61.43 -2.87 78.77
N MET A 686 -62.04 -3.45 79.82
CA MET A 686 -63.33 -4.17 79.76
C MET A 686 -64.25 -3.86 80.95
N VAL A 687 -65.58 -3.92 80.78
CA VAL A 687 -66.63 -3.65 81.79
C VAL A 687 -67.95 -4.38 81.48
N LEU A 688 -68.89 -4.54 82.43
CA LEU A 688 -70.24 -5.12 82.22
C LEU A 688 -71.34 -4.04 82.14
N THR A 689 -72.52 -4.37 81.57
CA THR A 689 -73.59 -3.39 81.28
C THR A 689 -74.83 -3.45 82.19
N SER A 690 -75.06 -4.53 82.95
CA SER A 690 -76.09 -4.58 84.00
C SER A 690 -75.57 -5.29 85.26
N GLN A 691 -76.20 -5.07 86.42
CA GLN A 691 -75.69 -5.64 87.68
C GLN A 691 -75.82 -7.17 87.68
N PRO A 692 -74.70 -7.93 87.73
CA PRO A 692 -74.75 -9.38 87.71
C PRO A 692 -75.09 -9.94 89.10
N SER A 693 -75.77 -11.09 89.11
CA SER A 693 -76.07 -11.87 90.31
C SER A 693 -74.88 -12.72 90.79
N ALA A 694 -73.87 -12.95 89.95
CA ALA A 694 -72.63 -13.65 90.30
C ALA A 694 -71.41 -13.17 89.48
N ASN A 695 -70.20 -13.58 89.90
CA ASN A 695 -68.94 -13.08 89.33
C ASN A 695 -68.65 -13.60 87.91
N VAL A 696 -68.03 -12.76 87.08
CA VAL A 696 -67.63 -13.04 85.68
C VAL A 696 -66.10 -12.96 85.56
N THR A 697 -65.46 -13.91 84.89
CA THR A 697 -64.00 -13.98 84.68
C THR A 697 -63.68 -14.00 83.19
N VAL A 698 -62.63 -13.29 82.75
CA VAL A 698 -62.19 -13.17 81.34
C VAL A 698 -60.69 -13.45 81.21
N THR A 699 -60.26 -14.28 80.26
CA THR A 699 -58.84 -14.63 80.02
C THR A 699 -58.39 -14.32 78.59
N PRO A 700 -57.38 -13.44 78.37
CA PRO A 700 -56.81 -13.13 77.04
C PRO A 700 -55.76 -14.14 76.53
N ASN A 701 -55.49 -14.14 75.21
CA ASN A 701 -54.44 -14.92 74.52
C ASN A 701 -53.97 -14.22 73.23
N GLY A 702 -52.65 -14.05 73.03
CA GLY A 702 -52.00 -13.26 71.96
C GLY A 702 -51.36 -14.04 70.78
N GLY A 703 -51.46 -15.36 70.74
CA GLY A 703 -50.92 -16.15 69.61
C GLY A 703 -49.39 -16.27 69.57
N THR A 704 -48.77 -15.97 68.42
CA THR A 704 -47.31 -16.07 68.18
C THR A 704 -46.60 -14.72 68.10
N GLN A 705 -47.23 -13.69 67.53
CA GLN A 705 -46.64 -12.35 67.40
C GLN A 705 -46.82 -11.47 68.66
N LEU A 706 -47.67 -11.87 69.60
CA LEU A 706 -47.92 -11.14 70.85
C LEU A 706 -47.80 -12.07 72.07
N THR A 707 -47.33 -11.50 73.18
CA THR A 707 -47.25 -12.19 74.47
C THR A 707 -48.64 -12.40 75.13
N ASN A 708 -48.74 -13.35 76.07
CA ASN A 708 -50.00 -13.75 76.71
C ASN A 708 -50.22 -13.06 78.08
N PRO A 709 -51.23 -12.18 78.25
CA PRO A 709 -51.46 -11.43 79.50
C PRO A 709 -52.29 -12.19 80.57
N PRO A 710 -52.38 -11.68 81.81
CA PRO A 710 -53.22 -12.24 82.87
C PRO A 710 -54.74 -12.09 82.66
N ALA A 711 -55.51 -12.86 83.45
CA ALA A 711 -56.98 -12.85 83.46
C ALA A 711 -57.60 -11.78 84.41
N VAL A 712 -58.87 -11.45 84.16
CA VAL A 712 -59.63 -10.32 84.73
C VAL A 712 -60.95 -10.82 85.38
N VAL A 713 -61.46 -10.16 86.44
CA VAL A 713 -62.68 -10.59 87.17
C VAL A 713 -63.61 -9.42 87.57
N PHE A 714 -64.92 -9.61 87.35
CA PHE A 714 -66.02 -8.70 87.71
C PHE A 714 -66.97 -9.33 88.76
N THR A 715 -67.64 -8.48 89.53
CA THR A 715 -68.53 -8.84 90.66
C THR A 715 -69.71 -7.86 90.74
N ASN A 716 -70.74 -8.15 91.54
CA ASN A 716 -71.89 -7.26 91.75
C ASN A 716 -71.56 -5.87 92.35
N ALA A 717 -70.31 -5.64 92.80
CA ALA A 717 -69.82 -4.37 93.35
C ALA A 717 -68.79 -3.63 92.46
N ASN A 718 -68.29 -4.26 91.38
CA ASN A 718 -67.36 -3.64 90.43
C ASN A 718 -67.67 -3.94 88.96
N TRP A 719 -68.86 -4.48 88.66
CA TRP A 719 -69.31 -4.80 87.30
C TRP A 719 -69.23 -3.61 86.34
N ASN A 720 -69.49 -2.41 86.86
CA ASN A 720 -69.44 -1.12 86.16
C ASN A 720 -68.07 -0.40 86.28
N LEU A 721 -67.01 -1.08 86.72
CA LEU A 721 -65.65 -0.50 86.83
C LEU A 721 -64.68 -1.14 85.82
N PRO A 722 -64.12 -0.36 84.86
CA PRO A 722 -63.19 -0.88 83.86
C PRO A 722 -61.97 -1.61 84.43
N GLN A 723 -61.51 -2.64 83.71
CA GLN A 723 -60.34 -3.46 84.05
C GLN A 723 -59.37 -3.53 82.85
N THR A 724 -58.06 -3.38 83.07
CA THR A 724 -57.05 -3.20 82.01
C THR A 724 -56.28 -4.48 81.63
N VAL A 725 -55.89 -4.59 80.36
CA VAL A 725 -54.96 -5.58 79.79
C VAL A 725 -53.85 -4.86 79.02
N THR A 726 -52.63 -5.42 78.98
CA THR A 726 -51.45 -4.87 78.27
C THR A 726 -51.00 -5.81 77.15
N VAL A 727 -50.48 -5.25 76.06
CA VAL A 727 -50.06 -5.94 74.83
C VAL A 727 -48.59 -5.63 74.53
N THR A 728 -47.84 -6.64 74.07
CA THR A 728 -46.40 -6.54 73.75
C THR A 728 -46.05 -7.56 72.67
N ALA A 729 -45.26 -7.14 71.68
CA ALA A 729 -44.80 -7.98 70.57
C ALA A 729 -43.72 -9.01 70.98
N THR A 730 -43.46 -9.95 70.07
CA THR A 730 -42.21 -10.74 70.04
C THR A 730 -41.06 -9.88 69.47
N ASP A 731 -39.84 -10.40 69.41
CA ASP A 731 -38.62 -9.70 68.95
C ASP A 731 -37.68 -10.77 68.36
N ASP A 732 -37.23 -10.64 67.10
CA ASP A 732 -36.28 -11.58 66.48
C ASP A 732 -35.04 -10.96 65.80
N ASN A 733 -34.77 -11.24 64.52
CA ASN A 733 -33.62 -10.71 63.77
C ASN A 733 -33.83 -10.61 62.24
N VAL A 734 -35.08 -10.63 61.75
CA VAL A 734 -35.44 -10.68 60.33
C VAL A 734 -36.11 -9.39 59.87
N VAL A 735 -35.65 -8.81 58.76
CA VAL A 735 -36.30 -7.64 58.16
C VAL A 735 -37.61 -8.07 57.48
N GLU A 736 -38.75 -7.76 58.11
CA GLU A 736 -40.11 -8.13 57.65
C GLU A 736 -40.98 -6.91 57.28
N GLY A 737 -40.73 -5.75 57.87
CA GLY A 737 -41.57 -4.56 57.80
C GLY A 737 -42.78 -4.58 58.75
N THR A 738 -43.63 -3.55 58.65
CA THR A 738 -44.81 -3.39 59.52
C THR A 738 -45.84 -4.49 59.30
N HIS A 739 -46.19 -5.22 60.35
CA HIS A 739 -47.10 -6.36 60.30
C HIS A 739 -48.17 -6.30 61.42
N SER A 740 -48.80 -7.42 61.78
CA SER A 740 -49.86 -7.43 62.81
C SER A 740 -49.95 -8.75 63.61
N GLY A 741 -50.53 -8.66 64.81
CA GLY A 741 -50.90 -9.78 65.67
C GLY A 741 -52.31 -9.59 66.25
N THR A 742 -52.90 -10.62 66.86
CA THR A 742 -54.26 -10.58 67.40
C THR A 742 -54.37 -11.15 68.81
N MET A 743 -55.29 -10.59 69.60
CA MET A 743 -55.58 -11.01 70.96
C MET A 743 -57.05 -11.41 71.13
N SER A 744 -57.28 -12.56 71.75
CA SER A 744 -58.59 -13.23 71.86
C SER A 744 -58.94 -13.59 73.31
N HIS A 745 -60.23 -13.80 73.62
CA HIS A 745 -60.72 -13.89 75.00
C HIS A 745 -61.61 -15.11 75.24
N THR A 746 -61.67 -15.56 76.49
CA THR A 746 -62.60 -16.61 76.97
C THR A 746 -63.25 -16.21 78.30
N VAL A 747 -64.53 -16.54 78.49
CA VAL A 747 -65.36 -16.03 79.61
C VAL A 747 -66.00 -17.16 80.44
N ALA A 748 -66.04 -17.00 81.76
CA ALA A 748 -66.73 -17.90 82.69
C ALA A 748 -67.52 -17.13 83.77
N SER A 749 -68.75 -17.56 84.07
CA SER A 749 -69.60 -17.00 85.13
C SER A 749 -70.53 -18.07 85.70
N ALA A 750 -71.07 -17.82 86.90
CA ALA A 750 -72.16 -18.60 87.50
C ALA A 750 -73.54 -17.91 87.34
N ASP A 751 -73.58 -16.69 86.81
CA ASP A 751 -74.82 -16.01 86.43
C ASP A 751 -75.27 -16.54 85.05
N THR A 752 -76.52 -17.01 84.96
CA THR A 752 -77.09 -17.53 83.70
C THR A 752 -77.16 -16.49 82.58
N ASN A 753 -77.14 -15.20 82.93
CA ASN A 753 -77.14 -14.09 81.98
C ASN A 753 -75.74 -13.76 81.42
N TYR A 754 -74.67 -14.29 82.02
CA TYR A 754 -73.27 -13.99 81.68
C TYR A 754 -72.41 -15.24 81.39
N ALA A 755 -72.90 -16.44 81.65
CA ALA A 755 -72.16 -17.69 81.46
C ALA A 755 -71.94 -18.00 79.96
N GLY A 756 -70.66 -18.07 79.53
CA GLY A 756 -70.30 -18.39 78.15
C GLY A 756 -70.46 -17.23 77.15
N LEU A 757 -70.61 -16.00 77.64
CA LEU A 757 -70.71 -14.79 76.81
C LEU A 757 -69.46 -14.59 75.93
N VAL A 758 -69.67 -14.19 74.67
CA VAL A 758 -68.59 -13.98 73.69
C VAL A 758 -68.11 -12.53 73.75
N ILE A 759 -66.79 -12.32 73.64
CA ILE A 759 -66.13 -11.01 73.57
C ILE A 759 -65.36 -10.94 72.23
N GLY A 760 -65.29 -9.75 71.63
CA GLY A 760 -64.57 -9.51 70.38
C GLY A 760 -63.05 -9.53 70.54
N GLN A 761 -62.33 -9.86 69.46
CA GLN A 761 -60.86 -9.83 69.41
C GLN A 761 -60.33 -8.40 69.29
N VAL A 762 -59.09 -8.20 69.74
CA VAL A 762 -58.30 -6.96 69.58
C VAL A 762 -57.17 -7.23 68.58
N SER A 763 -56.88 -6.29 67.69
CA SER A 763 -55.84 -6.42 66.66
C SER A 763 -54.73 -5.40 66.91
N ALA A 764 -53.49 -5.87 66.99
CA ALA A 764 -52.31 -5.02 67.19
C ALA A 764 -51.52 -4.84 65.88
N SER A 765 -51.17 -3.60 65.55
CA SER A 765 -50.16 -3.32 64.52
C SER A 765 -48.76 -3.40 65.13
N ILE A 766 -47.82 -4.00 64.42
CA ILE A 766 -46.46 -4.26 64.88
C ILE A 766 -45.47 -3.54 63.97
N THR A 767 -44.48 -2.88 64.58
CA THR A 767 -43.38 -2.18 63.90
C THR A 767 -42.07 -2.95 64.08
N ASP A 768 -41.52 -3.40 62.94
CA ASP A 768 -40.17 -3.98 62.77
C ASP A 768 -39.09 -2.98 63.18
N ASN A 769 -38.02 -3.46 63.83
CA ASN A 769 -36.90 -2.67 64.34
C ASN A 769 -35.57 -2.88 63.57
N ASP A 770 -35.54 -3.83 62.64
CA ASP A 770 -34.32 -4.41 62.07
C ASP A 770 -33.83 -3.66 60.82
N SER A 771 -32.68 -4.09 60.27
CA SER A 771 -32.16 -3.53 59.00
C SER A 771 -31.17 -4.43 58.27
N ALA A 772 -31.02 -4.23 56.95
CA ALA A 772 -30.05 -4.94 56.13
C ALA A 772 -29.32 -4.04 55.11
N VAL A 773 -28.08 -4.41 54.77
CA VAL A 773 -27.23 -3.70 53.81
C VAL A 773 -26.77 -4.67 52.72
N VAL A 774 -26.87 -4.27 51.45
CA VAL A 774 -26.28 -4.97 50.30
C VAL A 774 -25.02 -4.25 49.82
N ALA A 775 -23.93 -4.98 49.60
CA ALA A 775 -22.61 -4.40 49.33
C ALA A 775 -21.68 -5.32 48.51
N PHE A 776 -20.90 -4.75 47.58
CA PHE A 776 -19.73 -5.42 47.00
C PHE A 776 -18.61 -5.57 48.04
N ASN A 777 -18.00 -6.76 48.11
CA ASN A 777 -16.84 -7.04 48.95
C ASN A 777 -15.99 -8.18 48.34
N PRO A 778 -14.76 -7.92 47.85
CA PRO A 778 -14.06 -6.63 47.80
C PRO A 778 -14.69 -5.65 46.80
N ILE A 779 -14.30 -4.36 46.90
CA ILE A 779 -14.72 -3.29 45.98
C ILE A 779 -13.83 -3.15 44.73
N SER A 780 -12.76 -3.95 44.64
CA SER A 780 -11.79 -3.93 43.55
C SER A 780 -11.29 -5.34 43.27
N VAL A 781 -11.29 -5.75 42.00
CA VAL A 781 -10.73 -7.03 41.53
C VAL A 781 -9.79 -6.73 40.37
N SER A 782 -8.64 -7.40 40.32
CA SER A 782 -7.62 -7.21 39.29
C SER A 782 -7.11 -8.57 38.82
N GLN A 783 -6.97 -8.75 37.50
CA GLN A 783 -6.73 -10.03 36.86
C GLN A 783 -6.15 -9.84 35.45
N THR A 784 -5.26 -10.74 35.00
CA THR A 784 -4.78 -10.70 33.61
C THR A 784 -5.87 -11.12 32.63
N GLU A 785 -5.81 -10.60 31.40
CA GLU A 785 -6.78 -10.92 30.34
C GLU A 785 -6.89 -12.42 30.07
N ALA A 786 -5.77 -13.15 30.09
CA ALA A 786 -5.71 -14.60 29.90
C ALA A 786 -6.46 -15.44 30.97
N SER A 787 -7.04 -14.81 31.99
CA SER A 787 -7.72 -15.47 33.12
C SER A 787 -9.22 -15.12 33.22
N SER A 788 -9.97 -15.18 32.13
CA SER A 788 -11.43 -14.99 32.12
C SER A 788 -12.22 -16.16 32.78
N PRO A 789 -13.32 -15.92 33.55
CA PRO A 789 -13.95 -14.63 33.87
C PRO A 789 -13.49 -14.02 35.21
N MET A 790 -13.67 -12.70 35.33
CA MET A 790 -13.46 -11.94 36.56
C MET A 790 -14.63 -12.07 37.53
N ALA A 791 -14.36 -12.55 38.75
CA ALA A 791 -15.38 -12.86 39.74
C ALA A 791 -15.47 -11.82 40.87
N PHE A 792 -16.62 -11.17 40.98
CA PHE A 792 -16.99 -10.23 42.04
C PHE A 792 -17.95 -10.89 43.03
N THR A 793 -17.94 -10.45 44.29
CA THR A 793 -18.84 -10.98 45.33
C THR A 793 -19.73 -9.87 45.91
N VAL A 794 -21.03 -10.12 45.94
CA VAL A 794 -22.05 -9.27 46.56
C VAL A 794 -22.55 -9.93 47.84
N THR A 795 -22.66 -9.14 48.91
CA THR A 795 -22.99 -9.58 50.27
C THR A 795 -24.27 -8.91 50.77
N LEU A 796 -24.98 -9.57 51.69
CA LEU A 796 -26.19 -9.09 52.37
C LEU A 796 -26.01 -9.32 53.87
N SER A 797 -26.18 -8.29 54.69
CA SER A 797 -25.79 -8.33 56.11
C SER A 797 -26.72 -9.15 57.02
N ASN A 798 -28.03 -9.09 56.80
CA ASN A 798 -29.08 -9.70 57.62
C ASN A 798 -30.15 -10.35 56.72
N PRO A 799 -30.88 -11.38 57.20
CA PRO A 799 -31.95 -12.00 56.44
C PRO A 799 -33.13 -11.03 56.23
N VAL A 800 -33.76 -11.11 55.06
CA VAL A 800 -34.93 -10.30 54.68
C VAL A 800 -36.05 -11.23 54.26
N ALA A 801 -37.25 -11.07 54.83
CA ALA A 801 -38.38 -11.99 54.64
C ALA A 801 -38.93 -11.99 53.20
N SER A 802 -38.86 -10.86 52.49
CA SER A 802 -39.20 -10.78 51.06
C SER A 802 -38.13 -11.39 50.14
N GLY A 803 -36.92 -11.60 50.64
CA GLY A 803 -35.71 -11.64 49.81
C GLY A 803 -35.35 -10.24 49.29
N VAL A 804 -34.30 -10.17 48.48
CA VAL A 804 -33.80 -8.90 47.91
C VAL A 804 -33.42 -9.10 46.44
N THR A 805 -33.84 -8.19 45.57
CA THR A 805 -33.44 -8.15 44.16
C THR A 805 -32.81 -6.81 43.79
N LEU A 806 -31.82 -6.85 42.89
CA LEU A 806 -31.09 -5.68 42.39
C LEU A 806 -30.82 -5.86 40.89
N THR A 807 -30.77 -4.73 40.18
CA THR A 807 -30.18 -4.65 38.85
C THR A 807 -28.66 -4.48 38.98
N LEU A 808 -27.92 -5.09 38.05
CA LEU A 808 -26.47 -4.98 37.91
C LEU A 808 -26.17 -4.49 36.50
N ASP A 809 -25.43 -3.38 36.39
CA ASP A 809 -24.96 -2.83 35.13
C ASP A 809 -23.43 -2.64 35.18
N SER A 810 -22.75 -2.89 34.07
CA SER A 810 -21.34 -2.53 33.89
C SER A 810 -21.21 -1.25 33.08
N ALA A 811 -20.35 -0.33 33.52
CA ALA A 811 -19.95 0.82 32.73
C ALA A 811 -18.46 0.71 32.33
N PRO A 812 -18.12 0.99 31.05
CA PRO A 812 -16.73 1.05 30.61
C PRO A 812 -15.97 2.16 31.35
N GLY A 813 -14.66 1.99 31.50
CA GLY A 813 -13.77 2.97 32.13
C GLY A 813 -12.74 3.45 31.12
N SER A 814 -11.56 2.81 31.14
CA SER A 814 -10.71 2.74 29.96
C SER A 814 -11.10 1.50 29.12
N ALA A 815 -11.34 0.37 29.79
CA ALA A 815 -11.87 -0.85 29.21
C ALA A 815 -13.22 -0.61 28.55
N THR A 816 -13.33 -1.07 27.32
CA THR A 816 -14.42 -0.93 26.37
C THR A 816 -15.17 -2.27 26.20
N ALA A 817 -15.96 -2.40 25.13
CA ALA A 817 -16.66 -3.64 24.78
C ALA A 817 -15.84 -4.61 23.92
N ALA A 818 -14.59 -4.28 23.57
CA ALA A 818 -13.64 -5.25 23.04
C ALA A 818 -13.08 -6.14 24.16
N ASP A 819 -12.79 -5.52 25.31
CA ASP A 819 -11.87 -6.00 26.34
C ASP A 819 -12.61 -6.79 27.44
N PHE A 820 -13.92 -6.52 27.60
CA PHE A 820 -14.83 -7.37 28.35
C PHE A 820 -16.24 -7.37 27.74
N THR A 821 -17.01 -8.43 28.03
CA THR A 821 -18.44 -8.50 27.66
C THR A 821 -19.28 -7.65 28.62
N PRO A 822 -19.95 -6.56 28.17
CA PRO A 822 -20.71 -5.70 29.07
C PRO A 822 -21.97 -6.38 29.61
N ILE A 823 -22.22 -6.21 30.91
CA ILE A 823 -23.46 -6.58 31.58
C ILE A 823 -24.42 -5.40 31.50
N VAL A 824 -25.54 -5.57 30.82
CA VAL A 824 -26.64 -4.59 30.77
C VAL A 824 -27.89 -5.24 31.34
N THR A 825 -28.48 -4.63 32.38
CA THR A 825 -29.64 -5.15 33.12
C THR A 825 -29.46 -6.58 33.66
N GLY A 826 -28.26 -6.90 34.14
CA GLY A 826 -28.01 -8.12 34.92
C GLY A 826 -28.84 -8.12 36.21
N THR A 827 -29.00 -9.28 36.84
CA THR A 827 -29.76 -9.39 38.10
C THR A 827 -28.93 -10.05 39.20
N VAL A 828 -28.98 -9.46 40.39
CA VAL A 828 -28.44 -10.04 41.62
C VAL A 828 -29.61 -10.26 42.57
N SER A 829 -29.72 -11.47 43.14
CA SER A 829 -30.85 -11.82 44.01
C SER A 829 -30.42 -12.61 45.24
N PHE A 830 -31.04 -12.29 46.37
CA PHE A 830 -30.92 -13.01 47.63
C PHE A 830 -32.29 -13.61 47.94
N ALA A 831 -32.34 -14.93 48.13
CA ALA A 831 -33.57 -15.63 48.49
C ALA A 831 -34.09 -15.15 49.86
N ALA A 832 -35.42 -15.20 50.04
CA ALA A 832 -36.07 -14.91 51.30
C ALA A 832 -35.42 -15.65 52.47
N ASN A 833 -35.21 -14.94 53.58
CA ASN A 833 -34.61 -15.45 54.82
C ASN A 833 -33.18 -16.04 54.66
N SER A 834 -32.40 -15.51 53.71
CA SER A 834 -31.02 -15.92 53.45
C SER A 834 -30.03 -14.75 53.45
N THR A 835 -28.79 -15.00 53.87
CA THR A 835 -27.64 -14.08 53.77
C THR A 835 -26.53 -14.62 52.85
N ALA A 836 -26.83 -15.67 52.06
CA ALA A 836 -25.85 -16.30 51.18
C ALA A 836 -25.35 -15.34 50.08
N SER A 837 -24.05 -15.05 50.09
CA SER A 837 -23.39 -14.14 49.14
C SER A 837 -23.55 -14.61 47.68
N GLN A 838 -23.68 -13.66 46.76
CA GLN A 838 -23.81 -13.92 45.33
C GLN A 838 -22.49 -13.65 44.61
N THR A 839 -22.17 -14.48 43.61
CA THR A 839 -21.00 -14.27 42.74
C THR A 839 -21.46 -13.74 41.38
N VAL A 840 -20.80 -12.69 40.92
CA VAL A 840 -21.01 -12.04 39.62
C VAL A 840 -19.76 -12.28 38.78
N ASN A 841 -19.92 -12.87 37.59
CA ASN A 841 -18.82 -13.14 36.68
C ASN A 841 -18.89 -12.19 35.48
N VAL A 842 -17.80 -11.48 35.20
CA VAL A 842 -17.60 -10.67 33.99
C VAL A 842 -16.66 -11.42 33.06
N VAL A 843 -17.04 -11.64 31.81
CA VAL A 843 -16.17 -12.28 30.83
C VAL A 843 -15.18 -11.24 30.30
N ILE A 844 -13.90 -11.41 30.63
CA ILE A 844 -12.78 -10.69 30.00
C ILE A 844 -12.52 -11.32 28.63
N SER A 845 -12.14 -10.49 27.65
CA SER A 845 -11.54 -10.91 26.38
C SER A 845 -10.01 -11.00 26.55
N ASN A 846 -9.35 -11.82 25.73
CA ASN A 846 -7.89 -11.87 25.62
C ASN A 846 -7.55 -11.94 24.13
N ASP A 847 -6.60 -11.13 23.65
CA ASP A 847 -6.05 -11.30 22.30
C ASP A 847 -4.52 -11.46 22.21
N VAL A 848 -3.80 -10.53 21.57
CA VAL A 848 -2.36 -10.56 21.24
C VAL A 848 -1.74 -9.16 21.14
N LEU A 849 -2.37 -8.14 21.75
CA LEU A 849 -2.08 -6.72 21.55
C LEU A 849 -1.45 -6.13 22.82
N ASP A 850 -0.23 -5.59 22.72
CA ASP A 850 0.43 -4.89 23.83
C ASP A 850 -0.33 -3.59 24.15
N GLU A 851 -0.95 -3.54 25.33
CA GLU A 851 -1.88 -2.47 25.76
C GLU A 851 -1.48 -1.85 27.12
N ASN A 852 -2.39 -1.44 27.99
CA ASN A 852 -2.06 -0.96 29.34
C ASN A 852 -3.05 -1.57 30.34
N ASP A 853 -2.73 -1.62 31.64
CA ASP A 853 -3.70 -2.01 32.67
C ASP A 853 -4.99 -1.18 32.56
N GLU A 854 -6.08 -1.84 32.21
CA GLU A 854 -7.36 -1.27 31.82
C GLU A 854 -8.40 -1.38 32.94
N THR A 855 -9.44 -0.55 32.94
CA THR A 855 -10.47 -0.57 34.00
C THR A 855 -11.90 -0.44 33.51
N PHE A 856 -12.82 -1.16 34.18
CA PHE A 856 -14.28 -1.01 34.07
C PHE A 856 -14.92 -0.94 35.46
N THR A 857 -16.21 -0.59 35.54
CA THR A 857 -16.96 -0.57 36.81
C THR A 857 -18.24 -1.38 36.74
N LEU A 858 -18.65 -1.94 37.88
CA LEU A 858 -19.94 -2.58 38.10
C LEU A 858 -20.75 -1.74 39.10
N ALA A 859 -22.03 -1.51 38.81
CA ALA A 859 -22.95 -0.76 39.66
C ALA A 859 -24.19 -1.60 40.02
N LEU A 860 -24.55 -1.59 41.31
CA LEU A 860 -25.79 -2.16 41.83
C LEU A 860 -26.86 -1.08 41.93
N THR A 861 -27.98 -1.27 41.24
CA THR A 861 -29.12 -0.36 41.20
C THR A 861 -30.44 -1.12 41.40
N GLY A 862 -31.60 -0.46 41.32
CA GLY A 862 -32.90 -1.15 41.31
C GLY A 862 -33.23 -1.98 42.56
N LEU A 863 -32.68 -1.62 43.73
CA LEU A 863 -32.90 -2.33 44.99
C LEU A 863 -34.39 -2.48 45.30
N THR A 864 -34.84 -3.73 45.42
CA THR A 864 -36.24 -4.10 45.67
C THR A 864 -36.31 -5.14 46.79
N ALA A 865 -36.96 -4.77 47.89
CA ALA A 865 -37.20 -5.57 49.09
C ALA A 865 -38.32 -4.93 49.95
N THR A 866 -38.83 -5.67 50.93
CA THR A 866 -39.69 -5.16 52.01
C THR A 866 -38.84 -4.82 53.23
N GLY A 867 -39.26 -3.81 54.01
CA GLY A 867 -38.56 -3.39 55.23
C GLY A 867 -37.31 -2.55 54.97
N ASN A 868 -36.47 -2.41 55.99
CA ASN A 868 -35.36 -1.45 56.02
C ASN A 868 -34.07 -2.02 55.37
N VAL A 869 -34.07 -2.13 54.04
CA VAL A 869 -32.93 -2.60 53.25
C VAL A 869 -32.27 -1.44 52.51
N THR A 870 -30.93 -1.37 52.53
CA THR A 870 -30.15 -0.25 51.97
C THR A 870 -28.95 -0.72 51.16
N LEU A 871 -28.41 0.17 50.31
CA LEU A 871 -27.16 -0.05 49.58
C LEU A 871 -25.96 0.48 50.38
N GLY A 872 -24.91 -0.34 50.49
CA GLY A 872 -23.60 0.04 51.00
C GLY A 872 -22.65 0.43 49.85
N THR A 873 -21.56 -0.33 49.68
CA THR A 873 -20.66 -0.20 48.51
C THR A 873 -21.35 -0.73 47.25
N ALA A 874 -22.13 0.14 46.62
CA ALA A 874 -22.91 -0.16 45.41
C ALA A 874 -22.09 -0.18 44.11
N ILE A 875 -20.81 0.22 44.15
CA ILE A 875 -19.91 0.22 42.98
C ILE A 875 -18.65 -0.60 43.31
N ALA A 876 -18.19 -1.38 42.32
CA ALA A 876 -16.88 -2.03 42.33
C ALA A 876 -16.13 -1.78 41.01
N THR A 877 -14.80 -1.84 41.06
CA THR A 877 -13.91 -1.66 39.89
C THR A 877 -13.26 -2.99 39.51
N GLY A 878 -13.30 -3.32 38.22
CA GLY A 878 -12.46 -4.36 37.61
C GLY A 878 -11.22 -3.73 36.97
N THR A 879 -10.07 -4.36 37.14
CA THR A 879 -8.83 -4.04 36.43
C THR A 879 -8.40 -5.25 35.59
N ILE A 880 -8.33 -5.06 34.29
CA ILE A 880 -7.76 -6.02 33.33
C ILE A 880 -6.28 -5.69 33.21
N GLN A 881 -5.41 -6.70 33.20
CA GLN A 881 -3.96 -6.51 33.09
C GLN A 881 -3.44 -7.14 31.79
N ASP A 882 -2.77 -6.30 31.01
CA ASP A 882 -1.97 -6.63 29.81
C ASP A 882 -0.95 -7.73 30.18
N ASP A 883 -1.02 -8.90 29.52
CA ASP A 883 -0.01 -9.97 29.66
C ASP A 883 0.74 -10.34 28.36
N ASP A 884 0.65 -9.45 27.36
CA ASP A 884 1.30 -9.58 26.05
C ASP A 884 2.72 -8.97 25.95
N LEU A 885 3.34 -9.07 24.76
CA LEU A 885 4.73 -8.67 24.52
C LEU A 885 4.86 -7.44 23.60
N PRO A 886 5.52 -6.34 24.04
CA PRO A 886 5.71 -5.15 23.21
C PRO A 886 6.44 -5.44 21.89
N PRO A 887 5.99 -4.85 20.77
CA PRO A 887 6.44 -5.21 19.42
C PRO A 887 7.91 -4.91 19.20
N VAL A 888 8.53 -5.60 18.23
CA VAL A 888 9.91 -5.34 17.81
C VAL A 888 9.95 -4.19 16.80
N ILE A 889 10.72 -3.14 17.08
CA ILE A 889 10.97 -2.04 16.15
C ILE A 889 12.16 -2.33 15.22
N SER A 890 12.04 -1.89 13.97
CA SER A 890 12.99 -2.08 12.86
C SER A 890 13.04 -0.82 11.98
N ILE A 891 14.07 -0.68 11.14
CA ILE A 891 14.24 0.45 10.23
C ILE A 891 14.87 0.00 8.90
N THR A 892 14.40 0.54 7.77
CA THR A 892 14.96 0.24 6.44
C THR A 892 16.28 0.97 6.18
N SER A 893 17.03 0.53 5.16
CA SER A 893 18.24 1.18 4.66
C SER A 893 18.07 1.50 3.16
N PRO A 894 17.56 2.70 2.80
CA PRO A 894 17.25 3.08 1.43
C PRO A 894 18.47 3.55 0.63
N SER A 895 18.36 3.54 -0.70
CA SER A 895 19.27 4.21 -1.63
C SER A 895 18.51 5.15 -2.56
N GLN A 896 19.10 6.28 -2.94
CA GLN A 896 18.53 7.25 -3.88
C GLN A 896 19.63 7.96 -4.69
N LEU A 897 19.31 8.32 -5.93
CA LEU A 897 20.12 9.26 -6.72
C LEU A 897 19.92 10.68 -6.17
N GLU A 898 20.99 11.46 -6.08
CA GLU A 898 20.90 12.83 -5.56
C GLU A 898 20.33 13.83 -6.58
N GLY A 899 20.76 13.73 -7.83
CA GLY A 899 20.32 14.56 -8.95
C GLY A 899 21.19 15.79 -9.14
N ASN A 900 21.40 16.16 -10.41
CA ASN A 900 22.22 17.29 -10.89
C ASN A 900 21.93 18.72 -10.31
N ALA A 901 21.00 18.88 -9.36
CA ALA A 901 20.81 20.05 -8.49
C ALA A 901 19.61 19.88 -7.54
N GLY A 902 19.75 20.30 -6.29
CA GLY A 902 18.62 20.63 -5.40
C GLY A 902 18.44 19.67 -4.24
N ASN A 903 17.20 19.34 -3.88
CA ASN A 903 16.89 18.48 -2.74
C ASN A 903 15.98 17.31 -3.14
N THR A 904 16.43 16.09 -2.87
CA THR A 904 15.73 14.86 -3.22
C THR A 904 15.32 14.10 -1.93
N PRO A 905 14.07 13.62 -1.81
CA PRO A 905 13.58 12.97 -0.60
C PRO A 905 14.00 11.49 -0.51
N MET A 906 14.90 11.15 0.42
CA MET A 906 15.22 9.78 0.79
C MET A 906 14.33 9.32 1.96
N ASN A 907 13.45 8.36 1.70
CA ASN A 907 12.50 7.84 2.69
C ASN A 907 13.04 6.58 3.39
N PHE A 908 13.35 6.71 4.67
CA PHE A 908 13.47 5.58 5.59
C PHE A 908 12.07 5.18 6.05
N VAL A 909 11.86 3.90 6.35
CA VAL A 909 10.62 3.42 6.97
C VAL A 909 10.99 2.75 8.28
N VAL A 910 10.39 3.21 9.37
CA VAL A 910 10.47 2.57 10.69
C VAL A 910 9.24 1.68 10.85
N SER A 911 9.42 0.41 11.21
CA SER A 911 8.34 -0.58 11.23
C SER A 911 8.33 -1.43 12.50
N LEU A 912 7.14 -1.77 12.98
CA LEU A 912 6.89 -2.68 14.09
C LEU A 912 6.60 -4.10 13.57
N SER A 913 6.95 -5.13 14.36
CA SER A 913 6.66 -6.53 14.02
C SER A 913 5.18 -6.93 14.16
N ALA A 914 4.41 -6.14 14.91
CA ALA A 914 2.99 -6.29 15.16
C ALA A 914 2.37 -4.89 15.38
N VAL A 915 1.05 -4.82 15.49
CA VAL A 915 0.36 -3.63 16.03
C VAL A 915 0.61 -3.58 17.55
N SER A 916 0.55 -2.38 18.13
CA SER A 916 0.43 -2.16 19.58
C SER A 916 -0.75 -1.22 19.84
N GLY A 917 -1.44 -1.40 20.97
CA GLY A 917 -2.45 -0.46 21.46
C GLY A 917 -1.83 0.80 22.10
N ARG A 918 -0.49 0.88 22.13
CA ARG A 918 0.30 1.95 22.73
C ARG A 918 1.02 2.76 21.65
N ASP A 919 1.22 4.04 21.93
CA ASP A 919 2.12 4.88 21.14
C ASP A 919 3.57 4.40 21.31
N VAL A 920 4.18 3.93 20.22
CA VAL A 920 5.61 3.57 20.19
C VAL A 920 6.42 4.80 19.84
N SER A 921 7.17 5.33 20.81
CA SER A 921 7.90 6.59 20.66
C SER A 921 9.41 6.40 20.70
N PHE A 922 10.13 7.23 19.95
CA PHE A 922 11.59 7.20 19.83
C PHE A 922 12.15 8.56 19.40
N THR A 923 13.45 8.77 19.61
CA THR A 923 14.20 9.94 19.13
C THR A 923 14.96 9.57 17.85
N ARG A 924 14.67 10.27 16.75
CA ARG A 924 15.40 10.14 15.47
C ARG A 924 16.48 11.22 15.34
N ALA A 925 17.63 10.90 14.76
CA ALA A 925 18.66 11.87 14.36
C ALA A 925 19.48 11.34 13.18
N THR A 926 19.89 12.20 12.23
CA THR A 926 20.90 11.81 11.23
C THR A 926 22.31 12.05 11.76
N ALA A 927 23.26 11.22 11.30
CA ALA A 927 24.68 11.34 11.58
C ALA A 927 25.51 10.97 10.34
N ASP A 928 26.69 11.58 10.23
CA ASP A 928 27.57 11.43 9.07
C ASP A 928 28.07 9.98 8.92
N GLY A 929 28.36 9.59 7.68
CA GLY A 929 28.98 8.31 7.32
C GLY A 929 30.24 8.55 6.49
N SER A 930 30.18 8.26 5.19
CA SER A 930 31.09 8.88 4.22
C SER A 930 30.52 10.22 3.72
N ALA A 931 29.21 10.27 3.45
CA ALA A 931 28.46 11.51 3.27
C ALA A 931 28.41 12.28 4.60
N THR A 932 28.61 13.59 4.53
CA THR A 932 28.73 14.50 5.67
C THR A 932 27.98 15.82 5.49
N LEU A 933 27.54 16.37 6.62
CA LEU A 933 27.04 17.74 6.73
C LEU A 933 28.11 18.82 6.41
N ALA A 934 29.37 18.44 6.20
CA ALA A 934 30.47 19.34 5.88
C ALA A 934 30.68 19.52 4.37
N ASN A 935 30.40 18.48 3.57
CA ASN A 935 30.37 18.55 2.12
C ASN A 935 29.01 19.08 1.60
N ASN A 936 27.92 18.88 2.36
CA ASN A 936 26.53 19.37 2.21
C ASN A 936 25.52 18.36 1.61
N ASP A 937 25.93 17.12 1.39
CA ASP A 937 25.25 16.02 0.68
C ASP A 937 23.88 15.60 1.27
N TYR A 938 23.60 15.96 2.53
CA TYR A 938 22.25 15.81 3.10
C TYR A 938 21.91 16.89 4.14
N LEU A 939 20.61 17.14 4.34
CA LEU A 939 20.12 18.06 5.37
C LEU A 939 19.96 17.36 6.72
N GLN A 940 20.53 17.95 7.77
CA GLN A 940 20.50 17.39 9.12
C GLN A 940 19.07 17.30 9.69
N LEU A 941 18.65 16.09 10.10
CA LEU A 941 17.58 15.91 11.07
C LEU A 941 18.19 15.98 12.48
N LEU A 942 17.95 17.11 13.15
CA LEU A 942 18.29 17.27 14.56
C LEU A 942 17.53 16.25 15.43
N PRO A 943 18.08 15.82 16.58
CA PRO A 943 17.44 14.90 17.51
C PRO A 943 16.01 15.33 17.88
N ALA A 944 15.02 14.56 17.40
CA ALA A 944 13.61 14.90 17.55
C ALA A 944 12.74 13.66 17.83
N GLY A 945 11.75 13.83 18.70
CA GLY A 945 10.75 12.80 18.99
C GLY A 945 9.91 12.46 17.75
N ALA A 946 9.70 11.17 17.55
CA ALA A 946 8.78 10.57 16.59
C ALA A 946 7.95 9.49 17.31
N THR A 947 6.75 9.24 16.81
CA THR A 947 5.81 8.27 17.36
C THR A 947 5.16 7.51 16.22
N ILE A 948 5.17 6.19 16.28
CA ILE A 948 4.19 5.36 15.57
C ILE A 948 2.98 5.30 16.51
N LEU A 949 1.85 5.85 16.06
CA LEU A 949 0.65 5.94 16.90
C LEU A 949 0.06 4.54 17.16
N ALA A 950 -0.64 4.37 18.28
CA ALA A 950 -1.42 3.17 18.56
C ALA A 950 -2.27 2.76 17.34
N GLY A 951 -2.31 1.45 17.04
CA GLY A 951 -2.97 0.91 15.85
C GLY A 951 -2.16 0.98 14.53
N GLN A 952 -1.02 1.68 14.49
CA GLN A 952 -0.16 1.77 13.30
C GLN A 952 1.05 0.82 13.39
N THR A 953 1.53 0.34 12.24
CA THR A 953 2.68 -0.58 12.15
C THR A 953 3.94 0.06 11.58
N SER A 954 3.89 1.29 11.05
CA SER A 954 5.07 1.96 10.51
C SER A 954 4.96 3.49 10.44
N LEU A 955 6.10 4.17 10.39
CA LEU A 955 6.24 5.60 10.16
C LEU A 955 7.35 5.87 9.12
N PRO A 956 7.06 6.53 7.98
CA PRO A 956 8.09 7.01 7.08
C PRO A 956 8.82 8.23 7.67
N ILE A 957 10.15 8.27 7.51
CA ILE A 957 11.02 9.39 7.87
C ILE A 957 11.79 9.82 6.63
N THR A 958 11.45 10.99 6.09
CA THR A 958 12.18 11.59 4.97
C THR A 958 13.41 12.34 5.47
N VAL A 959 14.58 12.01 4.94
CA VAL A 959 15.77 12.85 4.94
C VAL A 959 15.89 13.49 3.56
N GLN A 960 16.23 14.77 3.47
CA GLN A 960 16.53 15.40 2.19
C GLN A 960 18.02 15.20 1.90
N ILE A 961 18.36 14.49 0.83
CA ILE A 961 19.71 14.54 0.26
C ILE A 961 19.83 15.80 -0.61
N VAL A 962 21.04 16.28 -0.83
CA VAL A 962 21.31 17.49 -1.62
C VAL A 962 22.20 17.11 -2.78
N GLY A 963 21.71 17.23 -4.01
CA GLY A 963 22.51 16.94 -5.19
C GLY A 963 23.12 18.21 -5.79
N ASP A 964 24.34 18.08 -6.32
CA ASP A 964 25.01 19.15 -7.08
C ASP A 964 25.49 18.75 -8.49
N SER A 965 26.77 18.91 -8.84
CA SER A 965 27.33 18.65 -10.18
C SER A 965 28.81 18.22 -10.11
N VAL A 966 29.21 17.59 -9.00
CA VAL A 966 30.57 17.19 -8.65
C VAL A 966 30.61 15.69 -8.40
N PHE A 967 31.35 14.96 -9.25
CA PHE A 967 31.60 13.53 -9.02
C PHE A 967 32.40 13.30 -7.73
N GLU A 968 31.74 12.83 -6.68
CA GLU A 968 32.34 12.41 -5.40
C GLU A 968 32.27 10.88 -5.19
N GLY A 969 31.31 10.22 -5.84
CA GLY A 969 31.06 8.78 -5.80
C GLY A 969 29.93 8.37 -4.84
N ASN A 970 29.50 7.10 -4.91
CA ASN A 970 28.41 6.61 -4.04
C ASN A 970 28.80 6.66 -2.55
N GLU A 971 28.05 7.44 -1.79
CA GLU A 971 28.32 7.75 -0.39
C GLU A 971 27.21 7.22 0.54
N ASN A 972 27.42 7.31 1.86
CA ASN A 972 26.40 6.92 2.84
C ASN A 972 26.38 7.80 4.08
N PHE A 973 25.20 7.98 4.66
CA PHE A 973 24.96 8.53 5.99
C PHE A 973 24.04 7.60 6.78
N ARG A 974 23.78 7.89 8.06
CA ARG A 974 22.92 7.04 8.91
C ARG A 974 21.80 7.80 9.61
N LEU A 975 20.67 7.14 9.79
CA LEU A 975 19.53 7.58 10.59
C LEU A 975 19.46 6.70 11.85
N ASP A 976 19.76 7.29 13.00
CA ASP A 976 19.73 6.63 14.31
C ASP A 976 18.38 6.81 14.99
N LEU A 977 17.86 5.72 15.55
CA LEU A 977 16.73 5.68 16.47
C LEU A 977 17.25 5.34 17.88
N SER A 978 16.88 6.16 18.86
CA SER A 978 17.30 6.04 20.26
C SER A 978 16.14 6.39 21.20
N ASN A 979 16.28 6.14 22.52
CA ASN A 979 15.21 6.38 23.51
C ASN A 979 13.86 5.74 23.11
N ILE A 980 13.91 4.50 22.62
CA ILE A 980 12.72 3.73 22.20
C ILE A 980 11.91 3.35 23.44
N VAL A 981 10.59 3.56 23.39
CA VAL A 981 9.61 3.28 24.44
C VAL A 981 8.43 2.53 23.82
N ASN A 982 7.86 1.56 24.56
CA ASN A 982 6.79 0.65 24.13
C ASN A 982 7.15 -0.26 22.92
N ALA A 983 8.45 -0.45 22.65
CA ALA A 983 8.92 -1.46 21.70
C ALA A 983 10.26 -2.06 22.11
N THR A 984 10.50 -3.30 21.68
CA THR A 984 11.75 -4.03 21.86
C THR A 984 12.61 -3.97 20.58
N ILE A 985 13.89 -4.33 20.65
CA ILE A 985 14.79 -4.38 19.48
C ILE A 985 15.33 -5.80 19.36
N ALA A 986 15.31 -6.38 18.15
CA ALA A 986 15.85 -7.70 17.89
C ALA A 986 17.39 -7.71 17.90
N VAL A 987 17.98 -7.81 19.10
CA VAL A 987 19.44 -7.86 19.31
C VAL A 987 19.85 -9.18 19.97
N PRO A 988 20.90 -9.87 19.49
CA PRO A 988 21.57 -10.92 20.26
C PRO A 988 22.07 -10.37 21.62
N PRO A 989 22.27 -11.21 22.66
CA PRO A 989 22.55 -10.73 24.01
C PRO A 989 23.84 -9.91 24.08
N LEU A 990 23.70 -8.62 24.37
CA LEU A 990 24.79 -7.65 24.54
C LEU A 990 24.77 -7.02 25.93
N ILE A 991 25.84 -6.29 26.25
CA ILE A 991 26.26 -6.00 27.63
C ILE A 991 25.36 -4.95 28.29
N GLU A 992 24.85 -5.32 29.47
CA GLU A 992 24.05 -4.51 30.38
C GLU A 992 24.67 -3.12 30.62
N GLY A 993 23.87 -2.06 30.44
CA GLY A 993 24.29 -0.67 30.64
C GLY A 993 24.73 0.09 29.37
N THR A 994 24.72 -0.54 28.19
CA THR A 994 24.98 0.15 26.91
C THR A 994 23.68 0.70 26.32
N PRO A 995 23.55 2.01 25.99
CA PRO A 995 22.38 2.53 25.28
C PRO A 995 22.26 1.88 23.90
N VAL A 996 21.15 1.19 23.64
CA VAL A 996 20.91 0.55 22.34
C VAL A 996 20.40 1.60 21.35
N VAL A 997 21.09 1.72 20.23
CA VAL A 997 20.70 2.56 19.09
C VAL A 997 20.40 1.63 17.92
N LEU A 998 19.27 1.84 17.27
CA LEU A 998 18.85 1.12 16.07
C LEU A 998 19.11 2.02 14.86
N THR A 999 19.92 1.58 13.91
CA THR A 999 20.44 2.43 12.82
C THR A 999 19.97 1.92 11.45
N GLY A 1000 19.42 2.81 10.63
CA GLY A 1000 19.24 2.62 9.19
C GLY A 1000 20.33 3.36 8.41
N THR A 1001 20.81 2.80 7.30
CA THR A 1001 21.83 3.43 6.44
C THR A 1001 21.18 3.99 5.18
N GLY A 1002 21.39 5.28 4.90
CA GLY A 1002 20.98 5.91 3.64
C GLY A 1002 22.16 5.96 2.68
N THR A 1003 22.00 5.39 1.49
CA THR A 1003 23.06 5.41 0.44
C THR A 1003 22.73 6.45 -0.62
N ILE A 1004 23.61 7.43 -0.79
CA ILE A 1004 23.55 8.42 -1.85
C ILE A 1004 24.22 7.80 -3.09
N LEU A 1005 23.58 7.94 -4.24
CA LEU A 1005 24.05 7.42 -5.51
C LEU A 1005 24.39 8.60 -6.44
N ASP A 1006 25.64 8.67 -6.86
CA ASP A 1006 26.20 9.69 -7.73
C ASP A 1006 25.67 9.52 -9.17
N ASP A 1007 25.04 10.56 -9.74
CA ASP A 1007 24.57 10.61 -11.13
C ASP A 1007 25.41 11.53 -12.05
N ASP A 1008 26.63 11.86 -11.62
CA ASP A 1008 27.43 12.94 -12.18
C ASP A 1008 28.50 12.53 -13.22
N GLN A 1009 29.02 13.53 -13.94
CA GLN A 1009 29.99 13.26 -15.02
C GLN A 1009 31.41 13.10 -14.47
N GLN A 1010 31.92 11.87 -14.45
CA GLN A 1010 33.29 11.61 -14.02
C GLN A 1010 34.30 12.36 -14.93
N PRO A 1011 35.19 13.19 -14.38
CA PRO A 1011 36.12 13.97 -15.18
C PRO A 1011 37.16 13.09 -15.87
N THR A 1012 37.50 13.40 -17.13
CA THR A 1012 38.51 12.65 -17.90
C THR A 1012 39.70 13.51 -18.33
N THR A 1013 40.85 12.87 -18.54
CA THR A 1013 42.09 13.49 -19.03
C THR A 1013 42.60 12.74 -20.26
N THR A 1014 42.59 13.41 -21.42
CA THR A 1014 43.14 12.88 -22.68
C THR A 1014 44.60 13.27 -22.85
N THR A 1015 45.46 12.28 -23.12
CA THR A 1015 46.92 12.44 -23.28
C THR A 1015 47.38 11.77 -24.56
N ILE A 1016 48.27 12.39 -25.34
CA ILE A 1016 48.99 11.71 -26.44
C ILE A 1016 50.23 11.03 -25.83
N THR A 1017 50.36 9.72 -26.02
CA THR A 1017 51.40 8.89 -25.39
C THR A 1017 52.51 8.45 -26.34
N SER A 1018 52.26 8.52 -27.65
CA SER A 1018 53.26 8.30 -28.72
C SER A 1018 52.77 8.95 -30.01
N ASP A 1019 53.69 9.37 -30.86
CA ASP A 1019 53.45 9.91 -32.20
C ASP A 1019 54.49 9.40 -33.23
N MET A 1020 55.02 8.20 -32.98
CA MET A 1020 56.20 7.69 -33.68
C MET A 1020 55.96 7.31 -35.14
N PRO A 1021 56.95 7.54 -36.04
CA PRO A 1021 58.25 8.16 -35.75
C PRO A 1021 58.23 9.70 -35.86
N ASP A 1022 58.50 10.41 -34.77
CA ASP A 1022 58.88 11.83 -34.82
C ASP A 1022 60.42 11.95 -34.99
N ALA A 1023 60.95 12.69 -35.97
CA ALA A 1023 60.28 13.42 -37.03
C ALA A 1023 59.98 12.55 -38.27
N THR A 1024 58.81 12.73 -38.89
CA THR A 1024 58.46 12.09 -40.17
C THR A 1024 59.03 12.82 -41.39
N VAL A 1025 58.80 12.26 -42.59
CA VAL A 1025 58.81 13.01 -43.85
C VAL A 1025 57.40 13.07 -44.49
N VAL A 1026 57.15 14.05 -45.36
CA VAL A 1026 55.88 14.16 -46.10
C VAL A 1026 55.50 12.84 -46.78
N GLY A 1027 54.25 12.41 -46.57
CA GLY A 1027 53.70 11.17 -47.12
C GLY A 1027 54.09 9.90 -46.35
N GLN A 1028 54.96 9.97 -45.35
CA GLN A 1028 55.19 8.87 -44.42
C GLN A 1028 54.03 8.76 -43.42
N PRO A 1029 53.45 7.57 -43.20
CA PRO A 1029 52.51 7.35 -42.11
C PRO A 1029 53.25 7.27 -40.76
N TYR A 1030 52.63 7.80 -39.71
CA TYR A 1030 53.05 7.68 -38.32
C TYR A 1030 51.84 7.31 -37.45
N THR A 1031 52.10 6.62 -36.33
CA THR A 1031 51.04 6.17 -35.43
C THR A 1031 50.99 7.06 -34.21
N VAL A 1032 49.87 7.75 -34.02
CA VAL A 1032 49.59 8.51 -32.82
C VAL A 1032 48.81 7.63 -31.85
N ALA A 1033 49.36 7.38 -30.66
CA ALA A 1033 48.71 6.67 -29.57
C ALA A 1033 48.24 7.66 -28.50
N VAL A 1034 47.09 7.35 -27.89
CA VAL A 1034 46.44 8.18 -26.87
C VAL A 1034 46.03 7.34 -25.66
N ASN A 1035 46.02 7.99 -24.50
CA ASN A 1035 45.49 7.46 -23.26
C ASN A 1035 44.47 8.47 -22.68
N VAL A 1036 43.24 8.02 -22.47
CA VAL A 1036 42.18 8.76 -21.81
C VAL A 1036 41.96 8.11 -20.45
N ALA A 1037 42.23 8.84 -19.37
CA ALA A 1037 42.04 8.38 -18.01
C ALA A 1037 40.82 9.06 -17.37
N ALA A 1038 40.11 8.35 -16.50
CA ALA A 1038 39.09 8.91 -15.62
C ALA A 1038 39.47 8.67 -14.13
N VAL A 1039 38.51 8.74 -13.21
CA VAL A 1039 38.77 8.66 -11.75
C VAL A 1039 38.70 7.21 -11.23
N THR A 1040 37.66 6.45 -11.59
CA THR A 1040 37.40 5.11 -11.03
C THR A 1040 37.34 4.00 -12.09
N THR A 1041 36.90 4.28 -13.31
CA THR A 1041 36.70 3.28 -14.37
C THR A 1041 37.30 3.72 -15.70
N SER A 1042 37.56 2.77 -16.61
CA SER A 1042 38.17 3.06 -17.92
C SER A 1042 37.16 3.73 -18.86
N PRO A 1043 37.36 4.99 -19.30
CA PRO A 1043 36.35 5.75 -20.04
C PRO A 1043 36.07 5.19 -21.44
N LEU A 1044 34.80 5.06 -21.80
CA LEU A 1044 34.36 4.59 -23.12
C LEU A 1044 34.00 5.76 -24.04
N GLY A 1045 34.19 5.58 -25.35
CA GLY A 1045 33.92 6.61 -26.36
C GLY A 1045 34.87 6.53 -27.54
N THR A 1046 35.09 7.66 -28.20
CA THR A 1046 35.98 7.77 -29.37
C THR A 1046 36.98 8.90 -29.20
N VAL A 1047 38.15 8.78 -29.82
CA VAL A 1047 39.11 9.88 -29.98
C VAL A 1047 39.28 10.21 -31.45
N THR A 1048 39.23 11.50 -31.79
CA THR A 1048 39.65 12.01 -33.10
C THR A 1048 41.00 12.69 -32.96
N ILE A 1049 41.95 12.33 -33.83
CA ILE A 1049 43.31 12.88 -33.84
C ILE A 1049 43.52 13.71 -35.12
N SER A 1050 44.13 14.89 -35.00
CA SER A 1050 44.33 15.82 -36.12
C SER A 1050 45.65 16.59 -36.03
N ASP A 1051 46.33 16.77 -37.17
CA ASP A 1051 47.51 17.66 -37.30
C ASP A 1051 47.13 19.10 -37.74
N GLY A 1052 45.82 19.38 -37.80
CA GLY A 1052 45.24 20.63 -38.31
C GLY A 1052 45.03 20.66 -39.83
N SER A 1053 45.52 19.66 -40.58
CA SER A 1053 45.39 19.55 -42.04
C SER A 1053 45.00 18.15 -42.54
N ALA A 1054 45.33 17.12 -41.79
CA ALA A 1054 44.85 15.75 -41.91
C ALA A 1054 44.38 15.27 -40.54
N SER A 1055 43.34 14.44 -40.52
CA SER A 1055 42.75 13.86 -39.32
C SER A 1055 42.50 12.37 -39.52
N CYS A 1056 42.59 11.60 -38.44
CA CYS A 1056 42.22 10.19 -38.42
C CYS A 1056 41.36 9.89 -37.19
N GLY A 1057 40.47 8.90 -37.32
CA GLY A 1057 39.34 8.69 -36.43
C GLY A 1057 38.03 9.36 -36.92
N PRO A 1058 36.97 9.35 -36.10
CA PRO A 1058 36.93 8.88 -34.70
C PRO A 1058 37.33 7.40 -34.57
N VAL A 1059 38.27 7.12 -33.66
CA VAL A 1059 38.71 5.77 -33.30
C VAL A 1059 38.09 5.43 -31.94
N THR A 1060 37.39 4.30 -31.85
CA THR A 1060 36.85 3.81 -30.58
C THR A 1060 37.98 3.51 -29.59
N LEU A 1061 37.80 3.91 -28.34
CA LEU A 1061 38.71 3.56 -27.25
C LEU A 1061 38.63 2.07 -26.94
N THR A 1062 39.79 1.42 -26.86
CA THR A 1062 39.96 0.11 -26.26
C THR A 1062 40.26 0.29 -24.77
N THR A 1063 39.53 -0.39 -23.89
CA THR A 1063 39.79 -0.35 -22.46
C THR A 1063 41.19 -0.89 -22.14
N ALA A 1064 41.88 -0.22 -21.21
CA ALA A 1064 43.13 -0.67 -20.63
C ALA A 1064 42.94 -0.82 -19.11
N ALA A 1065 44.04 -1.09 -18.38
CA ALA A 1065 44.00 -1.21 -16.92
C ALA A 1065 43.40 0.06 -16.28
N ALA A 1066 42.36 -0.12 -15.47
CA ALA A 1066 41.57 0.97 -14.90
C ALA A 1066 42.44 1.98 -14.12
N PRO A 1067 42.13 3.30 -14.22
CA PRO A 1067 40.99 3.92 -14.90
C PRO A 1067 41.33 4.39 -16.33
N ASN A 1068 42.14 3.64 -17.10
CA ASN A 1068 42.65 4.07 -18.41
C ASN A 1068 41.97 3.36 -19.58
N SER A 1069 41.75 4.10 -20.65
CA SER A 1069 41.43 3.59 -21.99
C SER A 1069 42.42 4.14 -23.01
N THR A 1070 42.72 3.37 -24.05
CA THR A 1070 43.68 3.75 -25.09
C THR A 1070 43.08 3.68 -26.49
N ALA A 1071 43.66 4.43 -27.41
CA ALA A 1071 43.46 4.23 -28.84
C ALA A 1071 44.77 4.50 -29.58
N SER A 1072 44.89 4.00 -30.82
CA SER A 1072 45.97 4.40 -31.71
C SER A 1072 45.45 4.61 -33.12
N CYS A 1073 46.09 5.50 -33.87
CA CYS A 1073 45.60 5.96 -35.16
C CYS A 1073 46.76 6.33 -36.09
N ALA A 1074 46.75 5.77 -37.30
CA ALA A 1074 47.74 6.10 -38.32
C ALA A 1074 47.36 7.40 -39.05
N LEU A 1075 48.25 8.38 -39.03
CA LEU A 1075 48.07 9.69 -39.68
C LEU A 1075 49.22 9.92 -40.66
N THR A 1076 48.93 10.58 -41.80
CA THR A 1076 49.92 10.85 -42.86
C THR A 1076 49.89 12.32 -43.22
N SER A 1077 50.86 13.09 -42.73
CA SER A 1077 50.94 14.52 -42.99
C SER A 1077 51.39 14.82 -44.43
N THR A 1078 50.57 15.58 -45.15
CA THR A 1078 50.75 15.92 -46.58
C THR A 1078 51.59 17.18 -46.83
N SER A 1079 52.08 17.81 -45.77
CA SER A 1079 52.77 19.10 -45.78
C SER A 1079 53.88 19.16 -44.73
N ALA A 1080 55.07 19.62 -45.13
CA ALA A 1080 56.23 19.77 -44.26
C ALA A 1080 56.12 21.00 -43.35
N GLY A 1081 56.65 20.89 -42.14
CA GLY A 1081 56.63 21.90 -41.08
C GLY A 1081 56.43 21.27 -39.70
N ALA A 1082 56.50 22.11 -38.66
CA ALA A 1082 56.04 21.71 -37.34
C ALA A 1082 54.51 21.59 -37.34
N LYS A 1083 54.00 20.58 -36.63
CA LYS A 1083 52.58 20.28 -36.44
C LYS A 1083 52.25 20.31 -34.95
N THR A 1084 51.00 20.60 -34.64
CA THR A 1084 50.42 20.34 -33.32
C THR A 1084 49.38 19.26 -33.51
N LEU A 1085 49.65 18.08 -32.97
CA LEU A 1085 48.68 16.99 -32.92
C LEU A 1085 47.69 17.30 -31.80
N THR A 1086 46.41 17.24 -32.12
CA THR A 1086 45.31 17.39 -31.15
C THR A 1086 44.52 16.10 -31.13
N ALA A 1087 44.39 15.50 -29.94
CA ALA A 1087 43.52 14.37 -29.66
C ALA A 1087 42.31 14.87 -28.87
N SER A 1088 41.10 14.71 -29.40
CA SER A 1088 39.85 15.10 -28.73
C SER A 1088 39.01 13.86 -28.45
N TYR A 1089 38.70 13.62 -27.17
CA TYR A 1089 37.85 12.54 -26.69
C TYR A 1089 36.38 12.97 -26.65
N THR A 1090 35.54 12.15 -27.27
CA THR A 1090 34.08 12.24 -27.22
C THR A 1090 33.54 11.01 -26.48
N PRO A 1091 32.92 11.18 -25.30
CA PRO A 1091 32.31 10.10 -24.52
C PRO A 1091 31.27 9.27 -25.28
N ALA A 1092 31.13 8.00 -24.92
CA ALA A 1092 30.02 7.14 -25.37
C ALA A 1092 28.72 7.35 -24.55
N SER A 1093 28.83 7.88 -23.32
CA SER A 1093 27.74 8.10 -22.38
C SER A 1093 27.94 9.42 -21.63
N THR A 1094 26.92 9.88 -20.91
CA THR A 1094 26.99 11.08 -20.06
C THR A 1094 27.82 10.89 -18.80
N ALA A 1095 28.13 9.65 -18.40
CA ALA A 1095 28.88 9.35 -17.17
C ALA A 1095 30.37 9.77 -17.20
N PHE A 1096 30.86 10.30 -18.32
CA PHE A 1096 32.23 10.79 -18.47
C PHE A 1096 32.24 12.15 -19.15
N ALA A 1097 32.99 13.11 -18.61
CA ALA A 1097 33.18 14.41 -19.24
C ALA A 1097 34.12 14.32 -20.46
N ALA A 1098 33.83 15.09 -21.52
CA ALA A 1098 34.70 15.19 -22.70
C ALA A 1098 36.03 15.92 -22.39
N SER A 1099 37.13 15.51 -23.02
CA SER A 1099 38.46 16.08 -22.79
C SER A 1099 39.34 16.11 -24.05
N SER A 1100 40.48 16.80 -24.00
CA SER A 1100 41.43 16.84 -25.13
C SER A 1100 42.88 17.03 -24.66
N GLY A 1101 43.82 16.56 -25.47
CA GLY A 1101 45.26 16.67 -25.25
C GLY A 1101 45.99 17.04 -26.54
N THR A 1102 47.19 17.61 -26.41
CA THR A 1102 48.01 18.01 -27.56
C THR A 1102 49.49 17.63 -27.41
N THR A 1103 50.19 17.43 -28.52
CA THR A 1103 51.65 17.35 -28.58
C THR A 1103 52.19 18.02 -29.85
N ALA A 1104 53.49 18.28 -29.91
CA ALA A 1104 54.16 18.74 -31.13
C ALA A 1104 54.72 17.54 -31.91
N HIS A 1105 54.65 17.60 -33.24
CA HIS A 1105 55.22 16.61 -34.16
C HIS A 1105 55.89 17.33 -35.34
N GLN A 1106 56.98 16.80 -35.88
CA GLN A 1106 57.79 17.46 -36.90
C GLN A 1106 57.76 16.68 -38.24
N VAL A 1107 57.30 17.34 -39.30
CA VAL A 1107 57.20 16.75 -40.65
C VAL A 1107 58.26 17.37 -41.56
N ASN A 1108 59.26 16.59 -41.97
CA ASN A 1108 60.32 17.03 -42.87
C ASN A 1108 59.95 16.83 -44.34
N ALA A 1109 60.73 17.43 -45.27
CA ALA A 1109 60.56 17.14 -46.69
C ALA A 1109 61.09 15.74 -47.05
N ALA A 1110 60.32 14.98 -47.83
CA ALA A 1110 60.76 13.66 -48.30
C ALA A 1110 61.92 13.77 -49.30
N SER A 1111 62.90 12.88 -49.18
CA SER A 1111 64.02 12.82 -50.12
C SER A 1111 63.63 12.11 -51.42
N THR A 1112 64.25 12.49 -52.53
CA THR A 1112 64.01 11.90 -53.85
C THR A 1112 65.29 11.28 -54.40
N ALA A 1113 65.14 10.22 -55.19
CA ALA A 1113 66.18 9.69 -56.05
C ALA A 1113 65.80 9.91 -57.51
N ILE A 1114 66.82 10.23 -58.32
CA ILE A 1114 66.72 10.25 -59.77
C ILE A 1114 67.55 9.10 -60.33
N SER A 1115 66.90 8.22 -61.09
CA SER A 1115 67.61 7.31 -61.99
C SER A 1115 67.69 7.95 -63.38
N VAL A 1116 68.83 7.82 -64.05
CA VAL A 1116 69.04 8.29 -65.43
C VAL A 1116 69.62 7.14 -66.24
N VAL A 1117 68.91 6.73 -67.29
CA VAL A 1117 69.30 5.61 -68.16
C VAL A 1117 69.58 6.15 -69.56
N GLY A 1118 70.71 5.73 -70.14
CA GLY A 1118 71.14 6.09 -71.49
C GLY A 1118 72.17 5.09 -72.03
N PRO A 1119 72.45 5.12 -73.34
CA PRO A 1119 73.34 4.14 -73.96
C PRO A 1119 74.80 4.34 -73.53
N ALA A 1120 75.46 3.25 -73.11
CA ALA A 1120 76.82 3.27 -72.57
C ALA A 1120 77.91 3.76 -73.56
N ARG A 1121 77.58 3.95 -74.84
CA ARG A 1121 78.43 4.60 -75.87
C ARG A 1121 77.53 5.33 -76.87
N SER A 1122 77.74 6.62 -77.09
CA SER A 1122 77.15 7.39 -78.19
C SER A 1122 78.10 7.52 -79.39
N ARG A 1123 77.61 8.02 -80.52
CA ARG A 1123 78.44 8.42 -81.68
C ARG A 1123 78.31 9.93 -81.89
N ILE A 1124 79.39 10.55 -82.40
CA ILE A 1124 79.42 11.98 -82.75
C ILE A 1124 78.23 12.33 -83.65
N ASN A 1125 77.61 13.49 -83.41
CA ASN A 1125 76.38 13.99 -84.05
C ASN A 1125 75.09 13.15 -83.93
N GLN A 1126 75.08 12.03 -83.20
CA GLN A 1126 73.84 11.27 -82.95
C GLN A 1126 73.03 11.89 -81.81
N PRO A 1127 71.70 12.08 -81.94
CA PRO A 1127 70.86 12.39 -80.78
C PRO A 1127 70.95 11.22 -79.80
N THR A 1128 71.28 11.53 -78.55
CA THR A 1128 71.37 10.53 -77.48
C THR A 1128 70.23 10.78 -76.52
N SER A 1129 69.21 9.93 -76.60
CA SER A 1129 68.05 9.98 -75.73
C SER A 1129 68.40 9.38 -74.37
N PHE A 1130 68.01 10.07 -73.31
CA PHE A 1130 68.07 9.63 -71.93
C PHE A 1130 66.64 9.61 -71.37
N THR A 1131 66.31 8.54 -70.67
CA THR A 1131 65.13 8.49 -69.80
C THR A 1131 65.57 8.78 -68.38
N PHE A 1132 64.73 9.48 -67.63
CA PHE A 1132 64.87 9.59 -66.18
C PHE A 1132 63.53 9.30 -65.50
N ALA A 1133 63.62 8.76 -64.29
CA ALA A 1133 62.49 8.56 -63.39
C ALA A 1133 62.86 9.11 -62.00
N LEU A 1134 62.00 9.96 -61.45
CA LEU A 1134 62.09 10.45 -60.07
C LEU A 1134 61.20 9.61 -59.17
N SER A 1135 61.84 8.90 -58.25
CA SER A 1135 61.17 8.23 -57.14
C SER A 1135 61.28 9.11 -55.88
N VAL A 1136 60.22 9.15 -55.09
CA VAL A 1136 60.36 9.50 -53.67
C VAL A 1136 61.01 8.29 -52.99
N ASN A 1137 62.00 8.53 -52.15
CA ASN A 1137 62.63 7.46 -51.38
C ASN A 1137 61.72 7.07 -50.22
N ALA A 1138 61.49 5.77 -50.04
CA ALA A 1138 60.89 5.26 -48.82
C ALA A 1138 61.68 5.75 -47.58
N PRO A 1139 61.00 6.13 -46.48
CA PRO A 1139 59.58 5.93 -46.19
C PRO A 1139 58.63 7.05 -46.68
N GLY A 1140 59.12 8.05 -47.43
CA GLY A 1140 58.27 9.13 -47.96
C GLY A 1140 57.42 8.70 -49.16
N ALA A 1141 56.33 9.42 -49.42
CA ALA A 1141 55.39 9.11 -50.50
C ALA A 1141 54.84 10.36 -51.21
N GLY A 1142 54.16 10.14 -52.34
CA GLY A 1142 53.60 11.20 -53.19
C GLY A 1142 54.31 11.32 -54.54
N SER A 1143 53.94 12.33 -55.34
CA SER A 1143 54.55 12.59 -56.65
C SER A 1143 55.52 13.79 -56.55
N PRO A 1144 56.81 13.63 -56.90
CA PRO A 1144 57.80 14.68 -56.68
C PRO A 1144 57.69 15.80 -57.72
N ALA A 1145 57.19 16.96 -57.31
CA ALA A 1145 57.07 18.13 -58.15
C ALA A 1145 58.38 18.94 -58.22
N GLY A 1146 59.00 19.01 -59.40
CA GLY A 1146 60.23 19.77 -59.62
C GLY A 1146 60.70 19.78 -61.07
N THR A 1147 61.81 20.46 -61.33
CA THR A 1147 62.50 20.48 -62.63
C THR A 1147 63.81 19.73 -62.55
N VAL A 1148 63.98 18.75 -63.43
CA VAL A 1148 65.20 17.98 -63.64
C VAL A 1148 66.07 18.69 -64.66
N THR A 1149 67.35 18.89 -64.34
CA THR A 1149 68.35 19.45 -65.25
C THR A 1149 69.39 18.40 -65.61
N LEU A 1150 69.38 17.96 -66.86
CA LEU A 1150 70.38 17.07 -67.44
C LEU A 1150 71.43 17.91 -68.18
N THR A 1151 72.72 17.64 -67.97
CA THR A 1151 73.81 18.36 -68.65
C THR A 1151 74.94 17.43 -69.07
N SER A 1152 75.56 17.74 -70.21
CA SER A 1152 76.82 17.14 -70.68
C SER A 1152 78.05 17.96 -70.28
N GLY A 1153 77.89 19.00 -69.47
CA GLY A 1153 78.91 20.05 -69.24
C GLY A 1153 79.04 21.06 -70.39
N THR A 1154 78.45 20.78 -71.56
CA THR A 1154 78.49 21.64 -72.76
C THR A 1154 77.10 21.95 -73.34
N ALA A 1155 76.11 21.10 -73.08
CA ALA A 1155 74.70 21.30 -73.37
C ALA A 1155 73.85 21.00 -72.13
N THR A 1156 72.65 21.56 -72.07
CA THR A 1156 71.75 21.45 -70.91
C THR A 1156 70.30 21.30 -71.38
N CYS A 1157 69.56 20.38 -70.77
CA CYS A 1157 68.14 20.16 -71.01
C CYS A 1157 67.39 20.17 -69.67
N ASN A 1158 66.31 20.95 -69.58
CA ASN A 1158 65.46 21.04 -68.40
C ASN A 1158 64.10 20.42 -68.70
N VAL A 1159 63.65 19.49 -67.87
CA VAL A 1159 62.36 18.79 -68.01
C VAL A 1159 61.63 18.85 -66.66
N THR A 1160 60.33 19.12 -66.67
CA THR A 1160 59.51 19.28 -65.46
C THR A 1160 58.44 18.20 -65.44
N GLY A 1161 58.48 17.33 -64.43
CA GLY A 1161 57.65 16.11 -64.31
C GLY A 1161 58.40 15.00 -63.58
N ALA A 1162 57.66 14.02 -63.04
CA ALA A 1162 58.26 12.89 -62.31
C ALA A 1162 59.01 11.92 -63.23
N ASP A 1163 58.43 11.60 -64.40
CA ASP A 1163 59.07 10.82 -65.46
C ASP A 1163 59.29 11.71 -66.69
N GLY A 1164 60.42 11.53 -67.38
CA GLY A 1164 60.74 12.36 -68.54
C GLY A 1164 61.74 11.75 -69.51
N HIS A 1165 61.54 12.11 -70.78
CA HIS A 1165 62.39 11.73 -71.89
C HIS A 1165 63.12 12.98 -72.40
N ALA A 1166 64.45 12.95 -72.43
CA ALA A 1166 65.28 14.08 -72.86
C ALA A 1166 66.28 13.64 -73.92
N GLU A 1167 66.46 14.43 -74.98
CA GLU A 1167 67.55 14.22 -75.94
C GLU A 1167 68.68 15.21 -75.72
N LEU A 1168 69.90 14.71 -75.62
CA LEU A 1168 71.13 15.51 -75.65
C LEU A 1168 71.92 15.18 -76.93
N ARG A 1169 72.38 16.24 -77.60
CA ARG A 1169 73.35 16.16 -78.70
C ARG A 1169 74.64 16.82 -78.21
N ALA A 1170 75.72 16.05 -78.17
CA ALA A 1170 77.03 16.52 -77.77
C ALA A 1170 78.06 16.20 -78.87
N ASP A 1171 78.51 17.23 -79.59
CA ASP A 1171 79.65 17.11 -80.48
C ASP A 1171 80.94 17.35 -79.69
N LEU A 1172 81.78 16.32 -79.62
CA LEU A 1172 83.16 16.45 -79.15
C LEU A 1172 84.12 16.41 -80.35
N HIS A 1173 84.80 17.53 -80.57
CA HIS A 1173 86.10 17.65 -81.23
C HIS A 1173 86.95 18.60 -80.37
N ASP A 1174 88.20 18.25 -80.14
CA ASP A 1174 89.07 18.97 -79.18
C ASP A 1174 90.11 19.86 -79.88
N ALA A 1175 90.58 20.88 -79.15
CA ALA A 1175 91.75 21.73 -79.38
C ALA A 1175 91.92 22.44 -80.75
N GLY A 1176 91.56 23.73 -80.82
CA GLY A 1176 91.94 24.61 -81.96
C GLY A 1176 91.54 26.08 -81.82
N GLN A 1177 92.42 26.93 -81.28
CA GLN A 1177 92.17 28.35 -80.99
C GLN A 1177 91.84 29.22 -82.21
N SER A 1178 90.92 30.20 -82.07
CA SER A 1178 91.22 31.65 -82.23
C SER A 1178 89.98 32.56 -82.09
N HIS A 1179 90.19 33.85 -81.84
CA HIS A 1179 89.16 34.88 -81.74
C HIS A 1179 88.73 35.45 -83.12
N GLY A 1180 87.49 35.97 -83.21
CA GLY A 1180 87.35 37.37 -83.69
C GLY A 1180 86.34 37.74 -84.79
N GLN A 1181 85.07 37.94 -84.39
CA GLN A 1181 84.20 39.06 -84.81
C GLN A 1181 83.70 39.26 -86.28
N ARG A 1182 82.38 39.58 -86.34
CA ARG A 1182 81.64 40.57 -87.17
C ARG A 1182 80.99 40.21 -88.52
N ARG A 1183 79.67 40.54 -88.53
CA ARG A 1183 78.87 41.15 -89.64
C ARG A 1183 78.48 40.22 -90.80
N LEU A 1184 77.39 40.46 -91.56
CA LEU A 1184 76.41 41.58 -91.59
C LEU A 1184 74.96 41.09 -91.87
N ARG A 1185 74.00 42.00 -92.17
CA ARG A 1185 72.54 41.78 -92.24
C ARG A 1185 71.98 41.56 -93.66
N ALA A 1186 70.81 40.92 -93.74
CA ALA A 1186 69.60 41.34 -94.49
C ALA A 1186 68.38 40.77 -93.73
N GLU A 1187 67.34 41.52 -93.28
CA GLU A 1187 66.24 42.17 -94.04
C GLU A 1187 65.27 41.16 -94.71
N GLN A 1188 63.93 41.24 -94.64
CA GLN A 1188 62.91 42.19 -94.10
C GLN A 1188 61.60 41.35 -93.80
N ARG A 1189 60.45 41.73 -93.20
CA ARG A 1189 59.73 42.98 -92.79
C ARG A 1189 58.76 42.64 -91.60
N GLN A 1190 58.39 43.56 -90.69
CA GLN A 1190 57.15 44.39 -90.60
C GLN A 1190 55.77 43.69 -90.70
N LEU A 1191 54.68 44.00 -89.96
CA LEU A 1191 54.30 44.87 -88.78
C LEU A 1191 52.84 44.43 -88.32
N PRO A 1192 52.05 45.09 -87.43
CA PRO A 1192 52.18 45.09 -85.95
C PRO A 1192 50.86 44.92 -85.11
N GLY A 1193 51.01 44.58 -83.82
CA GLY A 1193 50.43 45.38 -82.71
C GLY A 1193 49.11 44.97 -82.01
N LEU A 1194 48.80 45.79 -80.97
CA LEU A 1194 47.61 45.86 -80.08
C LEU A 1194 47.51 44.93 -78.86
N GLN A 1195 46.63 45.33 -77.92
CA GLN A 1195 46.62 45.00 -76.49
C GLN A 1195 45.24 44.50 -75.98
N PHE A 1196 45.20 44.14 -74.69
CA PHE A 1196 44.08 44.17 -73.71
C PHE A 1196 43.52 42.84 -73.18
N GLN A 1197 43.04 42.93 -71.94
CA GLN A 1197 42.41 41.90 -71.11
C GLN A 1197 40.89 41.85 -71.36
N TRP A 1198 40.22 40.72 -71.07
CA TRP A 1198 39.26 40.58 -69.93
C TRP A 1198 38.35 39.32 -69.99
N ARG A 1199 38.07 38.77 -68.79
CA ARG A 1199 36.84 38.05 -68.30
C ARG A 1199 36.11 36.96 -69.11
N ARG A 1200 36.01 35.79 -68.44
CA ARG A 1200 34.79 35.00 -68.06
C ARG A 1200 33.63 34.81 -69.08
N GLN A 1201 33.30 33.54 -69.36
CA GLN A 1201 32.13 32.75 -68.84
C GLN A 1201 32.27 31.29 -69.37
N ARG A 1202 31.90 30.20 -68.65
CA ARG A 1202 30.56 29.61 -68.36
C ARG A 1202 29.68 29.40 -69.62
N ALA A 1203 28.98 28.28 -69.83
CA ALA A 1203 28.98 26.93 -69.20
C ALA A 1203 28.11 25.93 -70.05
N ASP A 1204 27.93 24.72 -69.53
CA ASP A 1204 26.77 23.79 -69.70
C ASP A 1204 26.63 22.86 -70.96
N PRO A 1205 25.91 21.69 -70.82
CA PRO A 1205 26.31 20.45 -71.54
C PRO A 1205 25.17 19.54 -72.11
N GLY A 1206 25.57 18.38 -72.69
CA GLY A 1206 24.76 17.16 -72.87
C GLY A 1206 23.94 17.03 -74.18
N VAL A 1207 23.36 15.86 -74.55
CA VAL A 1207 23.66 14.44 -74.22
C VAL A 1207 22.92 13.50 -75.21
N ARG A 1208 23.58 12.44 -75.76
CA ARG A 1208 23.00 11.26 -76.49
C ARG A 1208 22.18 11.53 -77.80
N ALA A 1209 21.94 10.60 -78.75
CA ALA A 1209 22.54 9.30 -79.14
C ALA A 1209 22.06 8.85 -80.56
N GLU A 1210 22.45 7.64 -81.00
CA GLU A 1210 21.76 6.69 -81.93
C GLU A 1210 22.23 6.42 -83.40
N ARG A 1211 22.42 5.10 -83.68
CA ARG A 1211 22.22 4.31 -84.95
C ARG A 1211 23.11 4.56 -86.20
N HIS A 1212 23.24 3.63 -87.18
CA HIS A 1212 23.56 2.17 -87.17
C HIS A 1212 23.60 1.60 -88.62
N ARG A 1213 24.66 0.86 -89.05
CA ARG A 1213 24.64 -0.29 -90.02
C ARG A 1213 26.06 -0.79 -90.42
N GLY A 1214 26.22 -2.10 -90.70
CA GLY A 1214 27.26 -2.67 -91.58
C GLY A 1214 28.33 -3.61 -90.97
N ASP A 1215 28.20 -4.92 -91.24
CA ASP A 1215 29.16 -6.03 -91.52
C ASP A 1215 30.61 -5.97 -90.94
N GLN A 1216 31.18 -6.97 -90.22
CA GLN A 1216 31.59 -8.36 -90.60
C GLN A 1216 32.65 -8.44 -91.73
N ASP A 1217 33.73 -9.25 -91.73
CA ASP A 1217 34.42 -10.17 -90.78
C ASP A 1217 35.67 -10.78 -91.52
N ARG A 1218 36.90 -11.14 -91.07
CA ARG A 1218 37.85 -11.00 -89.89
C ARG A 1218 39.30 -11.04 -90.52
N CYS A 1219 40.50 -11.32 -89.95
CA CYS A 1219 41.12 -11.70 -88.64
C CYS A 1219 42.68 -11.49 -88.76
N GLY A 1220 43.53 -11.95 -87.81
CA GLY A 1220 44.85 -12.55 -88.21
C GLY A 1220 46.24 -12.14 -87.64
N ARG A 1221 46.44 -11.89 -86.33
CA ARG A 1221 47.71 -12.08 -85.52
C ARG A 1221 49.06 -11.31 -85.78
N TYR A 1222 49.69 -10.94 -84.64
CA TYR A 1222 51.13 -11.00 -84.24
C TYR A 1222 52.07 -9.74 -84.20
N LEU A 1223 52.33 -9.25 -82.96
CA LEU A 1223 53.58 -8.65 -82.36
C LEU A 1223 54.21 -7.34 -82.95
N PRO A 1224 55.14 -6.65 -82.24
CA PRO A 1224 55.04 -6.13 -80.87
C PRO A 1224 55.67 -4.71 -80.64
N ALA A 1225 55.50 -4.18 -79.41
CA ALA A 1225 56.33 -3.16 -78.71
C ALA A 1225 56.42 -1.72 -79.28
N GLY A 1226 56.55 -0.69 -78.43
CA GLY A 1226 56.60 -0.70 -76.96
C GLY A 1226 56.60 0.70 -76.37
#